data_AF-A0A0G2EUY3-F1
#
_entry.id   AF-A0A0G2EUY3-F1
#
_cell.length_a   1.000
_cell.length_b   1.000
_cell.length_c   1.000
_cell.angle_alpha   90.00
_cell.angle_beta   90.00
_cell.angle_gamma   90.00
#
_symmetry.space_group_name_H-M   'P 1'
#
loop_
_entity.id
_entity.type
_entity.pdbx_description
1 polymer ?
#
loop_
_entity_poly.entity_id
_entity_poly.type
_entity_poly.pdbx_seq_one_letter_code
_entity_poly.pdbx_strand_id
1 'polypeptide(L)'
;MPLESPSSSSSLSAHLDGVRGRSKRLKSQYPPDAPERHVEYILVASFDIDRGSTMEHQYPGVISPDENMLAELMLPDQTHVRSQDWTIFFLHKDAGAEEEEVAEKEARREQRRERIKAKAEALSRGEVQEEDLSSDEAESDEDDAGEPPLMYVLNLVNTKKDNTVKRGAVVKAMAICTRHSFLHIYKPLLLLALEDYFKSPYPETLAALYNAVNAMDLSLMPRLSYLEKNILQATELKDVLAEKFEIMIQQRLEDEKASNQATQDSPSKAASRYTIPRDTHEFESKVIYNDIPIPIKVPTALSSETVGDFSLVKLIQTFGNPHVTSPQPFTPHSHLTTSGPNTHPIIVLINAMLTQKRIIFLGHNRPSGEVAEAVLAACALGSGSILRGFTRHAFPYTDLTKIDELLKVPGFIAGVTNPAFANHPEWWDLLCDIPTGRMKISSSIEQPEITEGLVAFQQQHPSLLSPAGAFNNTTGNDATGDTAFMDDINRSIVQRHGEPAIRWKFRSYISKFTRVAAAFEEIVYGASNLYSIPPTETDPPEISPTSPSRNRINLVRGSPTSEDHSFLRGHGYVWPDDLSKNRELAANAARIEGWRNTRSYYSFISDVARQHSYNAPSSALSPTSPTAPTLKPRIDLQHHHDRLRNLKLSPASAGAIYLAICAHSVDYDSICHLLTITPLSQAGLFYICYGLWHPDKNVRSEIVGLLERIQEHPVGRHWWARVGGWVKMGFWRARRERDAASRTDDDDEAINAVGVINSNVDSFGGRVGRANRKTSLNIEPTLTLFIVINFESINPIVTFKKNQYTGVVKHTMRSAFKNFVRNQTSPFRQEDVQTATPKYVIAHFILGNAAAMTVDDWCDDINQASAYGIDAFALNIAFLDPNNDEILSKAFHAAERLGGGFKLYLNFDYQAWGVWSANSVISKINHYQTSPAYFRYLGKPFVSTFEGTGNIDDWPSIKAATNCYFVPDWSSLGPHGAGKYLGAIADGLASWNAWPDGPEPLGISEDEHYLQVLSGRPYMMPISPWFYTSLPNYGKNWLWHSDNLWHYRWEQAVQLSSRTQFIQIITWNDYGESHYIGPVRPAGRPPGSEWYVGDHDHQGWGELLPYYISAYKSCQLSNLTFSASSPDQREEKLVYWYRINPGLAGSDGGTTGNNPSYQKVYPAHTLAEDRVFVTVVLHSSAELRVRIGNQSWRSISLGSAGINHVSTPFHGETGQVSIEVIRDGQTLLSAVGREITTDCIAGKVNWNPIVGRA
;
A
#
# COMPACT_ATOMS: atom_id res chain seq x y z
N MET A 1 35.86 -26.49 -46.47
CA MET A 1 35.23 -26.79 -47.78
C MET A 1 34.65 -28.20 -47.71
N PRO A 2 33.49 -28.47 -48.34
CA PRO A 2 32.23 -27.71 -48.30
C PRO A 2 31.04 -28.65 -48.00
N LEU A 3 29.80 -28.14 -48.11
CA LEU A 3 28.50 -28.85 -48.15
C LEU A 3 27.90 -29.13 -46.75
N GLU A 4 26.62 -28.96 -46.44
CA GLU A 4 25.41 -28.40 -47.08
C GLU A 4 24.36 -28.38 -45.95
N SER A 5 23.49 -27.37 -45.91
CA SER A 5 22.32 -27.30 -45.00
C SER A 5 21.27 -28.38 -45.32
N PRO A 6 20.46 -28.88 -44.34
CA PRO A 6 19.16 -28.23 -44.13
C PRO A 6 18.57 -28.28 -42.69
N SER A 7 17.91 -27.16 -42.34
CA SER A 7 16.59 -26.99 -41.71
C SER A 7 16.18 -27.69 -40.39
N SER A 8 15.75 -26.81 -39.47
CA SER A 8 14.49 -26.82 -38.69
C SER A 8 14.27 -27.82 -37.55
N SER A 9 14.17 -27.28 -36.34
CA SER A 9 13.10 -27.64 -35.40
C SER A 9 12.66 -26.43 -34.57
N SER A 10 11.34 -26.25 -34.56
CA SER A 10 10.57 -25.11 -34.11
C SER A 10 10.05 -25.27 -32.68
N SER A 11 9.91 -24.12 -32.00
CA SER A 11 8.83 -23.71 -31.08
C SER A 11 8.38 -24.63 -29.93
N LEU A 12 8.63 -24.17 -28.71
CA LEU A 12 7.67 -24.19 -27.59
C LEU A 12 7.14 -22.76 -27.38
N SER A 13 6.29 -22.34 -28.32
CA SER A 13 5.32 -21.25 -28.15
C SER A 13 3.94 -21.85 -28.41
N ALA A 14 3.29 -22.37 -27.38
CA ALA A 14 1.93 -22.86 -27.49
C ALA A 14 1.29 -22.87 -26.10
N HIS A 15 0.70 -21.72 -25.71
CA HIS A 15 -0.60 -21.60 -25.04
C HIS A 15 -0.97 -20.13 -24.72
N LEU A 16 -0.59 -19.21 -25.62
CA LEU A 16 -1.15 -17.86 -25.74
C LEU A 16 -1.49 -17.65 -27.24
N ASP A 17 -2.36 -18.50 -27.78
CA ASP A 17 -2.95 -18.27 -29.11
C ASP A 17 -4.47 -18.28 -28.96
N GLY A 18 -4.99 -17.11 -28.65
CA GLY A 18 -6.39 -16.73 -28.65
C GLY A 18 -6.44 -15.21 -28.51
N VAL A 19 -6.65 -14.51 -29.62
CA VAL A 19 -6.56 -13.04 -29.81
C VAL A 19 -5.14 -12.51 -30.06
N ARG A 20 -4.62 -12.70 -31.29
CA ARG A 20 -3.52 -11.90 -31.83
C ARG A 20 -4.05 -10.58 -32.38
N GLY A 21 -4.06 -9.55 -31.54
CA GLY A 21 -3.81 -8.16 -31.95
C GLY A 21 -2.40 -7.79 -31.46
N ARG A 22 -1.59 -7.08 -32.25
CA ARG A 22 -0.27 -6.61 -31.77
C ARG A 22 -0.54 -5.62 -30.62
N SER A 23 -0.24 -6.01 -29.38
CA SER A 23 -0.44 -5.14 -28.22
C SER A 23 0.30 -3.81 -28.40
N LYS A 24 -0.41 -2.68 -28.23
CA LYS A 24 0.10 -1.31 -28.39
C LYS A 24 1.36 -1.12 -27.50
N ARG A 25 2.45 -0.59 -28.07
CA ARG A 25 3.64 -0.24 -27.29
C ARG A 25 3.29 0.80 -26.22
N LEU A 26 3.61 0.48 -24.97
CA LEU A 26 3.56 1.42 -23.85
C LEU A 26 4.50 2.61 -24.10
N LYS A 27 4.05 3.84 -23.83
CA LYS A 27 4.85 5.06 -24.06
C LYS A 27 5.49 5.54 -22.76
N SER A 28 6.69 6.11 -22.87
CA SER A 28 7.34 6.85 -21.78
C SER A 28 6.61 8.15 -21.51
N GLN A 29 6.53 8.55 -20.24
CA GLN A 29 6.10 9.90 -19.84
C GLN A 29 7.11 10.96 -20.30
N TYR A 30 8.41 10.62 -20.32
CA TYR A 30 9.50 11.50 -20.76
C TYR A 30 10.40 10.76 -21.76
N PRO A 31 10.00 10.70 -23.05
CA PRO A 31 10.80 10.05 -24.08
C PRO A 31 12.20 10.67 -24.21
N PRO A 32 13.24 9.87 -24.52
CA PRO A 32 14.61 10.37 -24.63
C PRO A 32 14.81 11.32 -25.82
N ASP A 33 13.99 11.18 -26.87
CA ASP A 33 14.01 12.03 -28.07
C ASP A 33 13.01 13.19 -27.99
N ALA A 34 12.44 13.47 -26.80
CA ALA A 34 11.53 14.59 -26.63
C ALA A 34 12.29 15.92 -26.81
N PRO A 35 11.72 16.90 -27.54
CA PRO A 35 12.33 18.22 -27.66
C PRO A 35 12.31 19.02 -26.33
N GLU A 36 11.52 18.56 -25.36
CA GLU A 36 11.34 19.21 -24.07
C GLU A 36 12.49 18.92 -23.13
N ARG A 37 13.05 20.00 -22.57
CA ARG A 37 14.16 19.94 -21.60
C ARG A 37 13.60 19.79 -20.19
N HIS A 38 14.37 19.15 -19.30
CA HIS A 38 14.02 19.08 -17.88
C HIS A 38 14.09 20.45 -17.20
N VAL A 39 15.10 21.25 -17.55
CA VAL A 39 15.31 22.61 -17.06
C VAL A 39 15.56 23.54 -18.24
N GLU A 40 14.86 24.67 -18.26
CA GLU A 40 14.97 25.66 -19.33
C GLU A 40 15.96 26.77 -19.00
N TYR A 41 16.01 27.22 -17.74
CA TYR A 41 16.88 28.30 -17.31
C TYR A 41 17.46 28.05 -15.93
N ILE A 42 18.68 28.55 -15.72
CA ILE A 42 19.31 28.69 -14.41
C ILE A 42 19.64 30.16 -14.21
N LEU A 43 19.19 30.71 -13.08
CA LEU A 43 19.33 32.13 -12.75
C LEU A 43 20.18 32.27 -11.50
N VAL A 44 20.98 33.33 -11.44
CA VAL A 44 21.73 33.70 -10.24
C VAL A 44 21.53 35.18 -9.96
N ALA A 45 21.09 35.49 -8.75
CA ALA A 45 20.93 36.85 -8.27
C ALA A 45 21.82 37.08 -7.03
N SER A 46 22.23 38.33 -6.82
CA SER A 46 22.95 38.75 -5.62
C SER A 46 22.47 40.10 -5.12
N PHE A 47 22.72 40.34 -3.84
CA PHE A 47 22.36 41.60 -3.21
C PHE A 47 23.56 42.56 -3.22
N ASP A 48 23.40 43.70 -3.91
CA ASP A 48 24.33 44.82 -3.91
C ASP A 48 23.87 45.91 -2.91
N ILE A 49 24.82 46.52 -2.21
CA ILE A 49 24.52 47.51 -1.17
C ILE A 49 23.98 48.84 -1.72
N ASP A 50 24.43 49.24 -2.91
CA ASP A 50 24.10 50.52 -3.54
C ASP A 50 22.96 50.35 -4.55
N ARG A 51 22.82 49.16 -5.16
CA ARG A 51 21.84 48.87 -6.21
C ARG A 51 20.66 47.99 -5.78
N GLY A 52 20.74 47.33 -4.63
CA GLY A 52 19.71 46.39 -4.18
C GLY A 52 19.86 45.00 -4.82
N SER A 53 18.75 44.30 -5.00
CA SER A 53 18.73 42.97 -5.64
C SER A 53 19.07 43.10 -7.13
N THR A 54 20.08 42.37 -7.59
CA THR A 54 20.55 42.40 -8.98
C THR A 54 20.73 41.01 -9.55
N MET A 55 20.41 40.82 -10.83
CA MET A 55 20.68 39.57 -11.55
C MET A 55 22.16 39.51 -11.96
N GLU A 56 22.91 38.49 -11.53
CA GLU A 56 24.32 38.32 -11.90
C GLU A 56 24.46 37.58 -13.24
N HIS A 57 23.87 36.39 -13.32
CA HIS A 57 24.04 35.49 -14.46
C HIS A 57 22.74 34.75 -14.80
N GLN A 58 22.55 34.50 -16.09
CA GLN A 58 21.44 33.73 -16.63
C GLN A 58 21.99 32.76 -17.67
N TYR A 59 21.54 31.51 -17.66
CA TYR A 59 21.94 30.49 -18.63
C TYR A 59 20.73 29.67 -19.07
N PRO A 60 20.59 29.30 -20.36
CA PRO A 60 21.49 29.56 -21.49
C PRO A 60 21.35 30.95 -22.13
N GLY A 61 20.33 31.71 -21.76
CA GLY A 61 20.06 33.07 -22.25
C GLY A 61 19.17 33.85 -21.28
N VAL A 62 18.85 35.09 -21.63
CA VAL A 62 18.01 35.98 -20.81
C VAL A 62 16.54 35.54 -20.88
N ILE A 63 15.88 35.44 -19.72
CA ILE A 63 14.50 34.95 -19.63
C ILE A 63 13.45 36.07 -19.77
N SER A 64 13.71 37.25 -19.23
CA SER A 64 12.78 38.38 -19.19
C SER A 64 13.54 39.70 -19.37
N PRO A 65 12.92 40.72 -20.01
CA PRO A 65 13.49 42.07 -20.06
C PRO A 65 13.50 42.77 -18.69
N ASP A 66 12.69 42.35 -17.71
CA ASP A 66 12.68 42.90 -16.35
C ASP A 66 13.50 42.04 -15.38
N GLU A 67 14.83 42.21 -15.45
CA GLU A 67 15.79 41.49 -14.59
C GLU A 67 15.69 41.89 -13.12
N ASN A 68 15.27 43.13 -12.83
CA ASN A 68 15.17 43.63 -11.46
C ASN A 68 14.04 42.94 -10.70
N MET A 69 12.85 42.84 -11.32
CA MET A 69 11.71 42.14 -10.74
C MET A 69 12.04 40.68 -10.40
N LEU A 70 12.77 39.98 -11.29
CA LEU A 70 13.19 38.60 -11.03
C LEU A 70 14.20 38.50 -9.88
N ALA A 71 15.14 39.44 -9.80
CA ALA A 71 16.12 39.48 -8.71
C ALA A 71 15.46 39.74 -7.34
N GLU A 72 14.41 40.57 -7.28
CA GLU A 72 13.63 40.81 -6.06
C GLU A 72 12.90 39.54 -5.59
N LEU A 73 12.23 38.81 -6.49
CA LEU A 73 11.58 37.54 -6.15
C LEU A 73 12.58 36.45 -5.71
N MET A 74 13.79 36.45 -6.28
CA MET A 74 14.86 35.53 -5.88
C MET A 74 15.50 35.87 -4.53
N LEU A 75 15.34 37.10 -4.05
CA LEU A 75 15.96 37.57 -2.80
C LEU A 75 14.86 38.12 -1.87
N PRO A 76 14.02 37.25 -1.28
CA PRO A 76 12.87 37.66 -0.49
C PRO A 76 13.25 38.54 0.71
N ASP A 77 12.26 39.27 1.21
CA ASP A 77 12.37 40.07 2.42
C ASP A 77 12.92 39.24 3.60
N GLN A 78 13.82 39.85 4.38
CA GLN A 78 14.47 39.23 5.55
C GLN A 78 15.47 38.08 5.25
N THR A 79 15.91 37.88 4.01
CA THR A 79 16.97 36.88 3.68
C THR A 79 18.27 37.09 4.47
N HIS A 80 18.65 38.33 4.73
CA HIS A 80 19.88 38.70 5.44
C HIS A 80 19.93 38.24 6.91
N VAL A 81 18.80 37.92 7.56
CA VAL A 81 18.78 37.41 8.94
C VAL A 81 18.86 35.88 9.01
N ARG A 82 18.84 35.19 7.86
CA ARG A 82 18.88 33.72 7.78
C ARG A 82 20.15 33.28 7.06
N SER A 83 20.70 32.12 7.44
CA SER A 83 21.82 31.51 6.70
C SER A 83 21.36 30.97 5.35
N GLN A 84 20.12 30.48 5.26
CA GLN A 84 19.56 29.87 4.08
C GLN A 84 18.03 30.09 4.05
N ASP A 85 17.46 30.28 2.87
CA ASP A 85 16.01 30.27 2.64
C ASP A 85 15.70 29.65 1.26
N TRP A 86 14.51 29.07 1.12
CA TRP A 86 14.02 28.49 -0.14
C TRP A 86 12.82 29.29 -0.60
N THR A 87 12.72 29.59 -1.89
CA THR A 87 11.53 30.23 -2.48
C THR A 87 11.05 29.46 -3.67
N ILE A 88 9.74 29.56 -3.89
CA ILE A 88 9.08 29.06 -5.09
C ILE A 88 8.23 30.20 -5.62
N PHE A 89 8.38 30.51 -6.90
CA PHE A 89 7.51 31.44 -7.59
C PHE A 89 7.27 30.93 -9.01
N PHE A 90 6.17 31.39 -9.60
CA PHE A 90 5.77 30.98 -10.94
C PHE A 90 6.04 32.12 -11.90
N LEU A 91 6.50 31.78 -13.10
CA LEU A 91 6.64 32.73 -14.19
C LEU A 91 5.50 32.50 -15.18
N HIS A 92 4.64 33.50 -15.27
CA HIS A 92 3.62 33.60 -16.29
C HIS A 92 4.28 34.22 -17.51
N LYS A 93 4.50 33.44 -18.57
CA LYS A 93 5.05 33.98 -19.82
C LYS A 93 4.03 34.99 -20.38
N ASP A 94 4.45 36.24 -20.59
CA ASP A 94 3.56 37.32 -21.03
C ASP A 94 2.82 36.94 -22.32
N ALA A 95 1.55 37.34 -22.41
CA ALA A 95 0.63 37.10 -23.53
C ALA A 95 1.15 37.58 -24.91
N GLY A 96 2.27 38.30 -24.97
CA GLY A 96 2.90 38.73 -26.22
C GLY A 96 3.57 37.62 -27.03
N ALA A 97 3.84 36.45 -26.43
CA ALA A 97 4.40 35.29 -27.13
C ALA A 97 3.31 34.35 -27.72
N GLU A 98 2.03 34.70 -27.57
CA GLU A 98 0.91 33.90 -28.06
C GLU A 98 0.95 33.71 -29.58
N GLU A 99 1.38 34.71 -30.37
CA GLU A 99 1.43 34.60 -31.84
C GLU A 99 2.50 33.61 -32.34
N GLU A 100 3.69 33.62 -31.73
CA GLU A 100 4.80 32.74 -32.11
C GLU A 100 4.53 31.29 -31.68
N GLU A 101 3.89 31.10 -30.53
CA GLU A 101 3.51 29.78 -30.02
C GLU A 101 2.25 29.22 -30.72
N VAL A 102 1.28 30.06 -31.09
CA VAL A 102 0.15 29.65 -31.95
C VAL A 102 0.67 29.23 -33.32
N ALA A 103 1.63 29.95 -33.90
CA ALA A 103 2.28 29.56 -35.15
C ALA A 103 3.06 28.24 -35.01
N GLU A 104 3.76 28.03 -33.89
CA GLU A 104 4.48 26.77 -33.63
C GLU A 104 3.50 25.59 -33.39
N LYS A 105 2.38 25.84 -32.71
CA LYS A 105 1.29 24.85 -32.53
C LYS A 105 0.57 24.55 -33.84
N GLU A 106 0.32 25.55 -34.69
CA GLU A 106 -0.23 25.34 -36.03
C GLU A 106 0.74 24.55 -36.91
N ALA A 107 2.03 24.88 -36.89
CA ALA A 107 3.06 24.13 -37.62
C ALA A 107 3.18 22.68 -37.12
N ARG A 108 3.09 22.42 -35.81
CA ARG A 108 3.04 21.06 -35.24
C ARG A 108 1.76 20.32 -35.62
N ARG A 109 0.61 21.00 -35.62
CA ARG A 109 -0.67 20.43 -36.07
C ARG A 109 -0.63 20.11 -37.56
N GLU A 110 0.02 20.94 -38.38
CA GLU A 110 0.20 20.72 -39.81
C GLU A 110 1.17 19.56 -40.08
N GLN A 111 2.35 19.52 -39.45
CA GLN A 111 3.27 18.38 -39.52
C GLN A 111 2.61 17.07 -39.07
N ARG A 112 1.76 17.11 -38.03
CA ARG A 112 1.02 15.93 -37.57
C ARG A 112 -0.06 15.51 -38.57
N ARG A 113 -0.79 16.46 -39.18
CA ARG A 113 -1.73 16.15 -40.27
C ARG A 113 -1.02 15.54 -41.47
N GLU A 114 0.16 16.06 -41.83
CA GLU A 114 0.98 15.49 -42.90
C GLU A 114 1.50 14.10 -42.55
N ARG A 115 1.92 13.86 -41.29
CA ARG A 115 2.36 12.54 -40.82
C ARG A 115 1.22 11.54 -40.82
N ILE A 116 0.03 11.92 -40.34
CA ILE A 116 -1.18 11.08 -40.37
C ILE A 116 -1.57 10.78 -41.82
N LYS A 117 -1.53 11.79 -42.70
CA LYS A 117 -1.81 11.61 -44.13
C LYS A 117 -0.81 10.69 -44.83
N ALA A 118 0.49 10.86 -44.58
CA ALA A 118 1.54 10.01 -45.12
C ALA A 118 1.41 8.56 -44.62
N LYS A 119 1.04 8.36 -43.36
CA LYS A 119 0.81 7.04 -42.75
C LYS A 119 -0.47 6.39 -43.28
N ALA A 120 -1.52 7.17 -43.56
CA ALA A 120 -2.74 6.71 -44.24
C ALA A 120 -2.51 6.36 -45.72
N GLU A 121 -1.62 7.08 -46.40
CA GLU A 121 -1.18 6.73 -47.76
C GLU A 121 -0.29 5.47 -47.77
N ALA A 122 0.53 5.26 -46.75
CA ALA A 122 1.30 4.02 -46.57
C ALA A 122 0.40 2.82 -46.22
N LEU A 123 -0.68 3.06 -45.45
CA LEU A 123 -1.74 2.09 -45.21
C LEU A 123 -2.41 1.64 -46.51
N SER A 124 -2.75 2.59 -47.39
CA SER A 124 -3.36 2.29 -48.70
C SER A 124 -2.45 1.47 -49.64
N ARG A 125 -1.12 1.51 -49.40
CA ARG A 125 -0.11 0.71 -50.09
C ARG A 125 0.18 -0.64 -49.43
N GLY A 126 -0.48 -0.95 -48.31
CA GLY A 126 -0.28 -2.18 -47.55
C GLY A 126 1.04 -2.25 -46.78
N GLU A 127 1.72 -1.11 -46.60
CA GLU A 127 3.03 -1.03 -45.91
C GLU A 127 2.87 -0.84 -44.38
N VAL A 128 1.68 -0.48 -43.90
CA VAL A 128 1.35 -0.18 -42.49
C VAL A 128 -0.05 -0.74 -42.16
N GLN A 129 -0.35 -1.11 -40.90
CA GLN A 129 -1.66 -1.67 -40.46
C GLN A 129 -2.61 -0.60 -39.90
N GLU A 130 -3.94 -0.79 -39.97
CA GLU A 130 -4.96 0.21 -39.55
C GLU A 130 -4.78 0.64 -38.09
N GLU A 131 -4.31 -0.28 -37.25
CA GLU A 131 -4.08 -0.09 -35.82
C GLU A 131 -2.99 0.97 -35.51
N ASP A 132 -2.03 1.20 -36.44
CA ASP A 132 -0.93 2.16 -36.27
C ASP A 132 -1.39 3.63 -36.42
N LEU A 133 -2.51 3.88 -37.09
CA LEU A 133 -3.12 5.22 -37.23
C LEU A 133 -3.80 5.67 -35.94
N SER A 134 -4.43 4.76 -35.20
CA SER A 134 -5.13 5.03 -33.93
C SER A 134 -4.22 5.46 -32.78
N SER A 135 -2.92 5.22 -32.91
CA SER A 135 -1.91 5.47 -31.86
C SER A 135 -1.42 6.92 -31.82
N ASP A 136 -1.52 7.60 -32.97
CA ASP A 136 -1.14 9.00 -33.11
C ASP A 136 -2.33 9.91 -32.80
N GLU A 137 -3.59 9.47 -32.90
CA GLU A 137 -4.76 10.28 -32.48
C GLU A 137 -4.84 10.43 -30.96
N ALA A 138 -4.51 9.39 -30.19
CA ALA A 138 -4.47 9.41 -28.73
C ALA A 138 -3.38 10.31 -28.12
N GLU A 139 -2.43 10.82 -28.93
CA GLU A 139 -1.41 11.80 -28.50
C GLU A 139 -1.96 13.22 -28.30
N SER A 140 -3.24 13.49 -28.57
CA SER A 140 -3.77 14.86 -28.62
C SER A 140 -4.21 15.47 -27.28
N ASP A 141 -4.80 14.74 -26.34
CA ASP A 141 -5.78 15.45 -25.48
C ASP A 141 -5.50 15.51 -23.97
N GLU A 142 -4.49 14.83 -23.39
CA GLU A 142 -4.20 15.03 -21.95
C GLU A 142 -3.50 16.36 -21.63
N ASP A 143 -2.83 16.97 -22.61
CA ASP A 143 -2.00 18.17 -22.43
C ASP A 143 -2.50 19.44 -23.18
N ASP A 144 -3.57 19.37 -23.99
CA ASP A 144 -4.04 20.51 -24.81
C ASP A 144 -5.22 21.27 -24.16
N ALA A 145 -5.06 21.69 -22.90
CA ALA A 145 -5.93 22.71 -22.31
C ALA A 145 -5.44 24.11 -22.69
N GLY A 146 -5.39 24.43 -24.00
CA GLY A 146 -5.46 25.77 -24.61
C GLY A 146 -4.50 26.90 -24.16
N GLU A 147 -3.79 26.76 -23.06
CA GLU A 147 -3.08 27.84 -22.38
C GLU A 147 -1.64 27.40 -22.07
N PRO A 148 -0.63 28.26 -22.27
CA PRO A 148 0.78 27.90 -22.21
C PRO A 148 1.17 27.25 -20.86
N PRO A 149 2.14 26.33 -20.84
CA PRO A 149 2.59 25.65 -19.63
C PRO A 149 3.25 26.65 -18.65
N LEU A 150 2.84 26.61 -17.38
CA LEU A 150 3.45 27.38 -16.30
C LEU A 150 4.92 26.98 -16.12
N MET A 151 5.79 27.98 -15.91
CA MET A 151 7.18 27.75 -15.54
C MET A 151 7.34 27.89 -14.03
N TYR A 152 7.80 26.81 -13.39
CA TYR A 152 8.05 26.74 -11.96
C TYR A 152 9.50 27.10 -11.66
N VAL A 153 9.71 27.99 -10.69
CA VAL A 153 11.06 28.39 -10.26
C VAL A 153 11.31 27.89 -8.84
N LEU A 154 12.30 27.01 -8.68
CA LEU A 154 12.85 26.65 -7.36
C LEU A 154 14.09 27.48 -7.12
N ASN A 155 14.08 28.31 -6.07
CA ASN A 155 15.18 29.19 -5.75
C ASN A 155 15.76 28.90 -4.35
N LEU A 156 17.09 28.91 -4.27
CA LEU A 156 17.86 28.74 -3.06
C LEU A 156 18.63 30.02 -2.77
N VAL A 157 18.40 30.63 -1.61
CA VAL A 157 19.18 31.77 -1.10
C VAL A 157 20.14 31.30 -0.03
N ASN A 158 21.38 31.75 -0.10
CA ASN A 158 22.41 31.47 0.91
C ASN A 158 23.16 32.75 1.29
N THR A 159 23.29 32.95 2.60
CA THR A 159 23.95 34.11 3.22
C THR A 159 25.21 33.64 3.94
N LYS A 160 26.38 34.02 3.42
CA LYS A 160 27.67 33.75 4.06
C LYS A 160 28.19 34.99 4.76
N LYS A 161 28.45 34.90 6.07
CA LYS A 161 29.08 36.00 6.81
C LYS A 161 30.52 36.17 6.35
N ASP A 162 30.88 37.39 5.99
CA ASP A 162 32.21 37.75 5.53
C ASP A 162 32.51 39.17 6.04
N ASN A 163 33.47 39.26 6.98
CA ASN A 163 33.85 40.54 7.59
C ASN A 163 34.67 41.44 6.64
N THR A 164 35.07 40.94 5.47
CA THR A 164 35.82 41.72 4.47
C THR A 164 34.92 42.57 3.59
N VAL A 165 33.60 42.31 3.55
CA VAL A 165 32.62 43.09 2.79
C VAL A 165 31.89 44.10 3.68
N LYS A 166 31.48 45.24 3.11
CA LYS A 166 30.90 46.40 3.84
C LYS A 166 29.74 46.06 4.80
N ARG A 167 28.96 45.00 4.51
CA ARG A 167 27.78 44.59 5.29
C ARG A 167 28.04 43.39 6.21
N GLY A 168 29.26 42.87 6.27
CA GLY A 168 29.60 41.69 7.07
C GLY A 168 29.04 40.35 6.54
N ALA A 169 28.39 40.34 5.37
CA ALA A 169 27.86 39.15 4.73
C ALA A 169 27.67 39.32 3.21
N VAL A 170 27.79 38.21 2.48
CA VAL A 170 27.50 38.07 1.05
C VAL A 170 26.25 37.20 0.89
N VAL A 171 25.25 37.72 0.16
CA VAL A 171 23.98 37.03 -0.11
C VAL A 171 23.90 36.73 -1.60
N LYS A 172 23.75 35.45 -1.93
CA LYS A 172 23.54 35.00 -3.31
C LYS A 172 22.38 34.02 -3.37
N ALA A 173 21.67 34.03 -4.50
CA ALA A 173 20.57 33.15 -4.79
C ALA A 173 20.80 32.45 -6.13
N MET A 174 20.44 31.17 -6.22
CA MET A 174 20.47 30.39 -7.45
C MET A 174 19.14 29.67 -7.64
N ALA A 175 18.58 29.79 -8.84
CA ALA A 175 17.27 29.23 -9.17
C ALA A 175 17.31 28.32 -10.39
N ILE A 176 16.50 27.27 -10.35
CA ILE A 176 16.19 26.38 -11.48
C ILE A 176 14.77 26.67 -11.96
N CYS A 177 14.63 26.95 -13.26
CA CYS A 177 13.35 27.16 -13.92
C CYS A 177 12.98 25.90 -14.74
N THR A 178 11.86 25.28 -14.43
CA THR A 178 11.42 23.99 -14.99
C THR A 178 9.92 24.00 -15.29
N ARG A 179 9.49 23.18 -16.26
CA ARG A 179 8.07 22.86 -16.49
C ARG A 179 7.57 21.69 -15.65
N HIS A 180 8.45 21.03 -14.91
CA HIS A 180 8.09 19.89 -14.08
C HIS A 180 7.54 20.35 -12.74
N SER A 181 6.34 19.88 -12.39
CA SER A 181 5.72 20.21 -11.12
C SER A 181 6.48 19.61 -9.92
N PHE A 182 7.28 18.55 -10.11
CA PHE A 182 8.14 17.93 -9.08
C PHE A 182 9.48 18.65 -8.83
N LEU A 183 9.51 19.97 -8.94
CA LEU A 183 10.71 20.82 -8.80
C LEU A 183 11.61 20.55 -7.58
N HIS A 184 11.06 20.00 -6.49
CA HIS A 184 11.79 19.72 -5.24
C HIS A 184 12.93 18.70 -5.39
N ILE A 185 12.89 17.85 -6.43
CA ILE A 185 13.97 16.92 -6.73
C ILE A 185 15.32 17.60 -6.97
N TYR A 186 15.31 18.89 -7.30
CA TYR A 186 16.51 19.66 -7.62
C TYR A 186 17.17 20.31 -6.39
N LYS A 187 16.58 20.23 -5.19
CA LYS A 187 17.17 20.82 -3.96
C LYS A 187 18.62 20.37 -3.70
N PRO A 188 18.98 19.07 -3.80
CA PRO A 188 20.36 18.63 -3.59
C PRO A 188 21.35 19.22 -4.61
N LEU A 189 20.92 19.37 -5.86
CA LEU A 189 21.73 19.93 -6.95
C LEU A 189 21.98 21.42 -6.74
N LEU A 190 20.95 22.19 -6.37
CA LEU A 190 21.08 23.63 -6.08
C LEU A 190 22.01 23.89 -4.89
N LEU A 191 21.97 23.06 -3.85
CA LEU A 191 22.88 23.16 -2.70
C LEU A 191 24.34 23.05 -3.12
N LEU A 192 24.68 22.02 -3.91
CA LEU A 192 26.03 21.77 -4.38
C LEU A 192 26.49 22.86 -5.36
N ALA A 193 25.66 23.19 -6.35
CA ALA A 193 26.02 24.13 -7.39
C ALA A 193 26.18 25.56 -6.86
N LEU A 194 25.33 26.00 -5.92
CA LEU A 194 25.48 27.31 -5.31
C LEU A 194 26.74 27.37 -4.44
N GLU A 195 27.09 26.30 -3.72
CA GLU A 195 28.34 26.24 -2.96
C GLU A 195 29.57 26.35 -3.87
N ASP A 196 29.57 25.64 -5.00
CA ASP A 196 30.63 25.71 -6.00
C ASP A 196 30.72 27.10 -6.64
N TYR A 197 29.58 27.72 -6.94
CA TYR A 197 29.52 29.08 -7.45
C TYR A 197 30.05 30.12 -6.44
N PHE A 198 29.87 29.91 -5.14
CA PHE A 198 30.53 30.74 -4.11
C PHE A 198 32.05 30.62 -4.12
N LYS A 199 32.60 29.43 -4.45
CA LYS A 199 34.05 29.22 -4.55
C LYS A 199 34.60 29.84 -5.84
N SER A 200 33.86 29.72 -6.93
CA SER A 200 34.24 30.16 -8.27
C SER A 200 33.01 30.72 -9.01
N PRO A 201 32.75 32.04 -8.98
CA PRO A 201 31.56 32.65 -9.58
C PRO A 201 31.72 32.78 -11.10
N TYR A 202 31.68 31.65 -11.80
CA TYR A 202 31.84 31.55 -13.25
C TYR A 202 30.55 31.04 -13.93
N PRO A 203 30.17 31.59 -15.10
CA PRO A 203 29.01 31.10 -15.87
C PRO A 203 29.06 29.61 -16.21
N GLU A 204 30.26 29.03 -16.28
CA GLU A 204 30.51 27.61 -16.54
C GLU A 204 29.86 26.70 -15.49
N THR A 205 29.75 27.14 -14.23
CA THR A 205 29.04 26.40 -13.18
C THR A 205 27.56 26.23 -13.51
N LEU A 206 26.93 27.28 -14.06
CA LEU A 206 25.52 27.22 -14.49
C LEU A 206 25.38 26.30 -15.70
N ALA A 207 26.29 26.38 -16.67
CA ALA A 207 26.29 25.50 -17.84
C ALA A 207 26.45 24.03 -17.45
N ALA A 208 27.34 23.72 -16.51
CA ALA A 208 27.54 22.37 -15.98
C ALA A 208 26.28 21.85 -15.28
N LEU A 209 25.65 22.66 -14.43
CA LEU A 209 24.39 22.30 -13.76
C LEU A 209 23.27 22.07 -14.79
N TYR A 210 23.14 22.97 -15.75
CA TYR A 210 22.13 22.90 -16.81
C TYR A 210 22.24 21.62 -17.63
N ASN A 211 23.46 21.29 -18.08
CA ASN A 211 23.71 20.10 -18.87
C ASN A 211 23.52 18.83 -18.03
N ALA A 212 23.97 18.82 -16.76
CA ALA A 212 23.79 17.69 -15.86
C ALA A 212 22.31 17.35 -15.64
N VAL A 213 21.47 18.36 -15.36
CA VAL A 213 20.04 18.15 -15.10
C VAL A 213 19.31 17.72 -16.36
N ASN A 214 19.63 18.32 -17.52
CA ASN A 214 19.01 17.94 -18.79
C ASN A 214 19.50 16.59 -19.35
N ALA A 215 20.57 16.02 -18.80
CA ALA A 215 21.04 14.67 -19.12
C ALA A 215 20.41 13.58 -18.23
N MET A 216 19.50 13.94 -17.31
CA MET A 216 18.76 12.99 -16.49
C MET A 216 17.94 12.05 -17.37
N ASP A 217 18.03 10.74 -17.12
CA ASP A 217 17.25 9.75 -17.88
C ASP A 217 15.95 9.40 -17.14
N LEU A 218 14.81 9.77 -17.74
CA LEU A 218 13.46 9.42 -17.30
C LEU A 218 12.73 8.52 -18.31
N SER A 219 13.44 8.00 -19.32
CA SER A 219 12.85 7.29 -20.45
C SER A 219 12.09 6.02 -20.08
N LEU A 220 12.44 5.38 -18.96
CA LEU A 220 11.77 4.17 -18.48
C LEU A 220 10.52 4.45 -17.64
N MET A 221 10.21 5.70 -17.34
CA MET A 221 9.01 6.03 -16.58
C MET A 221 7.76 5.90 -17.47
N PRO A 222 6.82 5.00 -17.15
CA PRO A 222 5.64 4.79 -17.98
C PRO A 222 4.69 5.99 -17.92
N ARG A 223 4.05 6.31 -19.05
CA ARG A 223 2.94 7.26 -19.09
C ARG A 223 1.69 6.57 -18.53
N LEU A 224 1.25 7.00 -17.36
CA LEU A 224 0.05 6.49 -16.69
C LEU A 224 -1.21 7.27 -17.11
N SER A 225 -2.32 6.56 -17.29
CA SER A 225 -3.64 7.16 -17.58
C SER A 225 -4.19 7.92 -16.37
N TYR A 226 -5.22 8.76 -16.59
CA TYR A 226 -5.91 9.45 -15.50
C TYR A 226 -6.42 8.49 -14.40
N LEU A 227 -7.00 7.35 -14.78
CA LEU A 227 -7.52 6.35 -13.83
C LEU A 227 -6.38 5.66 -13.06
N GLU A 228 -5.31 5.29 -13.74
CA GLU A 228 -4.12 4.67 -13.14
C GLU A 228 -3.44 5.62 -12.13
N LYS A 229 -3.29 6.91 -12.50
CA LYS A 229 -2.78 7.95 -11.59
C LYS A 229 -3.65 8.09 -10.35
N ASN A 230 -4.97 8.11 -10.51
CA ASN A 230 -5.90 8.20 -9.37
C ASN A 230 -5.81 6.96 -8.47
N ILE A 231 -5.69 5.77 -9.05
CA ILE A 231 -5.52 4.53 -8.29
C ILE A 231 -4.23 4.59 -7.48
N LEU A 232 -3.11 4.96 -8.11
CA LEU A 232 -1.81 5.05 -7.45
C LEU A 232 -1.81 6.11 -6.34
N GLN A 233 -2.43 7.28 -6.56
CA GLN A 233 -2.58 8.31 -5.53
C GLN A 233 -3.49 7.91 -4.36
N ALA A 234 -4.39 6.95 -4.56
CA ALA A 234 -5.37 6.51 -3.55
C ALA A 234 -4.91 5.28 -2.76
N THR A 235 -3.75 4.71 -3.07
CA THR A 235 -3.22 3.48 -2.48
C THR A 235 -1.84 3.71 -1.86
N GLU A 236 -1.47 2.84 -0.92
CA GLU A 236 -0.14 2.79 -0.29
C GLU A 236 0.62 1.53 -0.74
N LEU A 237 0.05 0.77 -1.68
CA LEU A 237 0.62 -0.48 -2.17
C LEU A 237 1.73 -0.19 -3.19
N LYS A 238 2.96 -0.54 -2.80
CA LYS A 238 4.19 -0.20 -3.54
C LYS A 238 4.32 -0.85 -4.91
N ASP A 239 3.64 -1.96 -5.15
CA ASP A 239 3.77 -2.81 -6.34
C ASP A 239 2.61 -2.67 -7.34
N VAL A 240 1.66 -1.76 -7.10
CA VAL A 240 0.57 -1.46 -8.04
C VAL A 240 1.14 -0.85 -9.32
N LEU A 241 0.75 -1.35 -10.50
CA LEU A 241 1.27 -0.91 -11.81
C LEU A 241 2.74 -1.27 -12.07
N ALA A 242 3.35 -2.17 -11.28
CA ALA A 242 4.71 -2.64 -11.53
C ALA A 242 4.87 -3.28 -12.92
N GLU A 243 3.82 -3.90 -13.46
CA GLU A 243 3.78 -4.49 -14.80
C GLU A 243 4.07 -3.48 -15.91
N LYS A 244 3.74 -2.19 -15.71
CA LYS A 244 4.02 -1.14 -16.69
C LYS A 244 5.51 -0.86 -16.80
N PHE A 245 6.22 -0.88 -15.67
CA PHE A 245 7.68 -0.73 -15.64
C PHE A 245 8.38 -1.95 -16.26
N GLU A 246 7.87 -3.16 -16.01
CA GLU A 246 8.36 -4.38 -16.65
C GLU A 246 8.27 -4.29 -18.18
N ILE A 247 7.12 -3.85 -18.70
CA ILE A 247 6.90 -3.67 -20.14
C ILE A 247 7.85 -2.60 -20.71
N MET A 248 8.04 -1.47 -20.03
CA MET A 248 8.98 -0.41 -20.47
C MET A 248 10.42 -0.94 -20.56
N ILE A 249 10.87 -1.69 -19.56
CA ILE A 249 12.20 -2.29 -19.52
C ILE A 249 12.37 -3.29 -20.67
N GLN A 250 11.37 -4.14 -20.89
CA GLN A 250 11.40 -5.13 -21.97
C GLN A 250 11.49 -4.45 -23.35
N GLN A 251 10.66 -3.43 -23.60
CA GLN A 251 10.70 -2.67 -24.85
C GLN A 251 12.05 -1.97 -25.06
N ARG A 252 12.65 -1.41 -24.00
CA ARG A 252 13.97 -0.79 -24.09
C ARG A 252 15.06 -1.78 -24.46
N LEU A 253 15.05 -2.97 -23.87
CA LEU A 253 15.98 -4.05 -24.21
C LEU A 253 15.80 -4.54 -25.66
N GLU A 254 14.57 -4.53 -26.18
CA GLU A 254 14.28 -4.85 -27.59
C GLU A 254 14.81 -3.77 -28.54
N ASP A 255 14.60 -2.48 -28.22
CA ASP A 255 15.12 -1.35 -29.01
C ASP A 255 16.65 -1.32 -29.04
N GLU A 256 17.31 -1.56 -27.89
CA GLU A 256 18.77 -1.63 -27.82
C GLU A 256 19.35 -2.79 -28.63
N LYS A 257 18.66 -3.95 -28.64
CA LYS A 257 19.04 -5.08 -29.50
C LYS A 257 18.87 -4.76 -30.98
N ALA A 258 17.77 -4.10 -31.36
CA ALA A 258 17.52 -3.69 -32.74
C ALA A 258 18.54 -2.63 -33.22
N SER A 259 18.87 -1.65 -32.38
CA SER A 259 19.87 -0.62 -32.69
C SER A 259 21.29 -1.20 -32.82
N ASN A 260 21.67 -2.13 -31.94
CA ASN A 260 22.98 -2.78 -32.00
C ASN A 260 23.15 -3.72 -33.22
N GLN A 261 22.05 -4.21 -33.79
CA GLN A 261 22.08 -4.97 -35.05
C GLN A 261 22.25 -4.06 -36.28
N ALA A 262 21.89 -2.79 -36.18
CA ALA A 262 22.00 -1.81 -37.27
C ALA A 262 23.38 -1.13 -37.37
N THR A 263 24.15 -1.07 -36.28
CA THR A 263 25.50 -0.45 -36.25
C THR A 263 26.60 -1.49 -36.02
N GLN A 264 27.08 -2.12 -37.09
CA GLN A 264 28.36 -2.86 -37.10
C GLN A 264 29.51 -1.84 -37.18
N ASP A 265 29.92 -1.23 -36.06
CA ASP A 265 31.28 -0.70 -35.81
C ASP A 265 31.26 0.25 -34.60
N SER A 266 31.26 -0.29 -33.37
CA SER A 266 31.78 0.37 -32.16
C SER A 266 31.81 -0.62 -30.98
N PRO A 267 32.80 -0.54 -30.07
CA PRO A 267 32.93 -1.48 -28.96
C PRO A 267 31.74 -1.36 -28.00
N SER A 268 31.15 -2.51 -27.65
CA SER A 268 29.91 -2.61 -26.87
C SER A 268 30.01 -1.87 -25.54
N LYS A 269 29.18 -0.84 -25.33
CA LYS A 269 28.86 -0.34 -23.99
C LYS A 269 28.31 -1.50 -23.15
N ALA A 270 28.76 -1.63 -21.91
CA ALA A 270 28.27 -2.62 -20.96
C ALA A 270 26.73 -2.57 -20.90
N ALA A 271 26.06 -3.73 -20.94
CA ALA A 271 24.60 -3.81 -20.93
C ALA A 271 24.04 -3.13 -19.68
N SER A 272 23.19 -2.12 -19.87
CA SER A 272 22.49 -1.43 -18.78
C SER A 272 21.62 -2.43 -18.02
N ARG A 273 21.90 -2.64 -16.73
CA ARG A 273 21.07 -3.50 -15.87
C ARG A 273 19.86 -2.71 -15.41
N TYR A 274 18.74 -2.85 -16.11
CA TYR A 274 17.46 -2.27 -15.71
C TYR A 274 16.79 -3.12 -14.63
N THR A 275 16.22 -2.47 -13.61
CA THR A 275 15.50 -3.14 -12.51
C THR A 275 14.14 -2.49 -12.31
N ILE A 276 13.13 -3.30 -11.99
CA ILE A 276 11.79 -2.81 -11.67
C ILE A 276 11.86 -2.01 -10.37
N PRO A 277 11.22 -0.84 -10.29
CA PRO A 277 11.16 -0.05 -9.05
C PRO A 277 10.59 -0.87 -7.89
N ARG A 278 11.18 -0.72 -6.70
CA ARG A 278 10.64 -1.34 -5.46
C ARG A 278 9.36 -0.66 -4.98
N ASP A 279 9.19 0.60 -5.37
CA ASP A 279 8.02 1.42 -5.10
C ASP A 279 7.65 2.13 -6.39
N THR A 280 6.46 1.88 -6.90
CA THR A 280 5.97 2.41 -8.16
C THR A 280 5.47 3.85 -8.05
N HIS A 281 5.31 4.39 -6.83
CA HIS A 281 4.95 5.80 -6.60
C HIS A 281 6.09 6.76 -6.95
N GLU A 282 7.33 6.27 -6.94
CA GLU A 282 8.54 7.04 -7.23
C GLU A 282 9.40 6.31 -8.27
N PHE A 283 9.82 7.02 -9.30
CA PHE A 283 10.80 6.54 -10.26
C PHE A 283 12.20 6.98 -9.84
N GLU A 284 13.09 6.02 -9.62
CA GLU A 284 14.48 6.27 -9.25
C GLU A 284 15.32 6.57 -10.50
N SER A 285 15.94 7.74 -10.53
CA SER A 285 16.91 8.16 -11.55
C SER A 285 18.17 8.73 -10.88
N LYS A 286 19.13 9.19 -11.68
CA LYS A 286 20.36 9.82 -11.19
C LYS A 286 20.79 10.96 -12.10
N VAL A 287 21.34 12.01 -11.51
CA VAL A 287 22.01 13.11 -12.22
C VAL A 287 23.49 13.07 -11.87
N ILE A 288 24.34 13.13 -12.88
CA ILE A 288 25.80 13.21 -12.69
C ILE A 288 26.20 14.69 -12.73
N TYR A 289 26.61 15.24 -11.61
CA TYR A 289 27.09 16.62 -11.50
C TYR A 289 28.50 16.62 -10.89
N ASN A 290 29.48 17.20 -11.59
CA ASN A 290 30.90 17.18 -11.20
C ASN A 290 31.42 15.76 -10.87
N ASP A 291 31.12 14.79 -11.72
CA ASP A 291 31.44 13.35 -11.55
C ASP A 291 30.80 12.67 -10.31
N ILE A 292 29.92 13.35 -9.60
CA ILE A 292 29.18 12.81 -8.45
C ILE A 292 27.79 12.37 -8.92
N PRO A 293 27.44 11.07 -8.82
CA PRO A 293 26.09 10.59 -9.11
C PRO A 293 25.15 10.92 -7.95
N ILE A 294 24.19 11.81 -8.20
CA ILE A 294 23.17 12.24 -7.23
C ILE A 294 21.89 11.48 -7.53
N PRO A 295 21.39 10.63 -6.61
CA PRO A 295 20.13 9.91 -6.80
C PRO A 295 18.94 10.87 -6.72
N ILE A 296 17.98 10.68 -7.61
CA ILE A 296 16.76 11.48 -7.72
C ILE A 296 15.57 10.55 -7.73
N LYS A 297 14.49 10.96 -7.06
CA LYS A 297 13.23 10.24 -6.99
C LYS A 297 12.13 11.11 -7.58
N VAL A 298 11.54 10.68 -8.69
CA VAL A 298 10.51 11.41 -9.42
C VAL A 298 9.15 10.80 -9.13
N PRO A 299 8.17 11.53 -8.58
CA PRO A 299 6.83 11.00 -8.37
C PRO A 299 6.16 10.61 -9.70
N THR A 300 5.58 9.42 -9.78
CA THR A 300 5.06 8.84 -11.04
C THR A 300 3.59 9.21 -11.32
N ALA A 301 2.83 9.54 -10.27
CA ALA A 301 1.43 9.92 -10.34
C ALA A 301 1.19 11.29 -9.69
N LEU A 302 1.48 12.36 -10.42
CA LEU A 302 1.17 13.74 -10.00
C LEU A 302 -0.17 14.20 -10.57
N SER A 303 -0.91 14.98 -9.78
CA SER A 303 -2.09 15.71 -10.26
C SER A 303 -1.66 17.10 -10.77
N SER A 304 -2.47 17.69 -11.65
CA SER A 304 -2.16 19.00 -12.26
C SER A 304 -1.98 20.13 -11.25
N GLU A 305 -2.64 20.05 -10.09
CA GLU A 305 -2.56 21.07 -9.03
C GLU A 305 -1.55 20.72 -7.92
N THR A 306 -0.84 19.59 -8.03
CA THR A 306 0.24 19.22 -7.10
C THR A 306 1.58 19.68 -7.67
N VAL A 307 2.12 20.75 -7.08
CA VAL A 307 3.41 21.34 -7.43
C VAL A 307 4.31 21.31 -6.20
N GLY A 308 5.44 20.62 -6.33
CA GLY A 308 6.42 20.43 -5.28
C GLY A 308 5.97 19.52 -4.14
N ASP A 309 6.80 19.49 -3.09
CA ASP A 309 6.51 18.77 -1.86
C ASP A 309 5.88 19.73 -0.85
N PHE A 310 4.79 19.28 -0.23
CA PHE A 310 4.10 19.99 0.84
C PHE A 310 3.31 18.98 1.66
N SER A 311 2.88 19.37 2.87
CA SER A 311 2.05 18.51 3.70
C SER A 311 0.66 19.10 3.91
N LEU A 312 -0.37 18.37 3.44
CA LEU A 312 -1.76 18.73 3.74
C LEU A 312 -2.05 18.65 5.23
N VAL A 313 -1.48 17.67 5.93
CA VAL A 313 -1.66 17.50 7.38
C VAL A 313 -1.12 18.72 8.14
N LYS A 314 0.06 19.22 7.76
CA LYS A 314 0.64 20.44 8.33
C LYS A 314 -0.30 21.62 8.15
N LEU A 315 -0.81 21.86 6.93
CA LEU A 315 -1.75 22.95 6.65
C LEU A 315 -3.03 22.85 7.50
N ILE A 316 -3.62 21.66 7.57
CA ILE A 316 -4.84 21.39 8.35
C ILE A 316 -4.61 21.64 9.83
N GLN A 317 -3.50 21.17 10.39
CA GLN A 317 -3.18 21.38 11.80
C GLN A 317 -2.86 22.84 12.12
N THR A 318 -2.15 23.55 11.24
CA THR A 318 -1.81 24.97 11.41
C THR A 318 -3.06 25.83 11.62
N PHE A 319 -4.12 25.62 10.83
CA PHE A 319 -5.33 26.44 10.92
C PHE A 319 -6.47 25.78 11.70
N GLY A 320 -6.51 24.45 11.82
CA GLY A 320 -7.53 23.71 12.54
C GLY A 320 -7.34 23.72 14.06
N ASN A 321 -6.12 23.45 14.54
CA ASN A 321 -5.86 23.30 15.98
C ASN A 321 -6.19 24.57 16.81
N PRO A 322 -5.80 25.79 16.37
CA PRO A 322 -6.15 27.01 17.10
C PRO A 322 -7.65 27.27 17.16
N HIS A 323 -8.39 26.87 16.11
CA HIS A 323 -9.83 27.05 16.05
C HIS A 323 -10.59 26.07 16.95
N VAL A 324 -10.11 24.83 17.09
CA VAL A 324 -10.68 23.85 18.03
C VAL A 324 -10.39 24.25 19.49
N THR A 325 -9.17 24.70 19.78
CA THR A 325 -8.75 25.03 21.16
C THR A 325 -9.29 26.38 21.64
N SER A 326 -9.42 27.36 20.75
CA SER A 326 -9.94 28.68 21.04
C SER A 326 -10.74 29.19 19.83
N PRO A 327 -12.03 28.81 19.72
CA PRO A 327 -12.87 29.18 18.58
C PRO A 327 -13.02 30.70 18.47
N GLN A 328 -12.83 31.23 17.27
CA GLN A 328 -13.12 32.63 16.94
C GLN A 328 -14.14 32.66 15.80
N PRO A 329 -15.27 33.37 15.97
CA PRO A 329 -16.30 33.43 14.94
C PRO A 329 -15.82 34.27 13.75
N PHE A 330 -16.06 33.76 12.55
CA PHE A 330 -15.90 34.49 11.31
C PHE A 330 -17.03 35.48 11.08
N THR A 331 -16.74 36.59 10.39
CA THR A 331 -17.78 37.46 9.82
C THR A 331 -18.63 36.65 8.84
N PRO A 332 -19.95 36.60 9.01
CA PRO A 332 -20.81 35.82 8.12
C PRO A 332 -20.71 36.28 6.66
N HIS A 333 -20.46 35.35 5.75
CA HIS A 333 -20.44 35.58 4.32
C HIS A 333 -21.03 34.37 3.60
N SER A 334 -22.01 34.59 2.73
CA SER A 334 -22.83 33.51 2.14
C SER A 334 -22.03 32.47 1.36
N HIS A 335 -20.93 32.86 0.70
CA HIS A 335 -20.03 31.89 0.06
C HIS A 335 -19.09 31.16 1.03
N LEU A 336 -18.65 31.80 2.12
CA LEU A 336 -17.47 31.35 2.88
C LEU A 336 -17.84 30.60 4.15
N THR A 337 -18.89 31.02 4.82
CA THR A 337 -19.30 30.51 6.14
C THR A 337 -20.57 29.66 6.02
N THR A 338 -20.47 28.51 5.36
CA THR A 338 -21.60 27.59 5.06
C THR A 338 -22.29 27.03 6.30
N SER A 339 -21.57 26.88 7.41
CA SER A 339 -22.11 26.42 8.70
C SER A 339 -22.25 27.57 9.71
N GLY A 340 -22.34 28.81 9.23
CA GLY A 340 -22.40 30.02 10.05
C GLY A 340 -21.02 30.45 10.59
N PRO A 341 -20.98 31.34 11.61
CA PRO A 341 -19.75 31.97 12.09
C PRO A 341 -18.65 31.00 12.54
N ASN A 342 -19.02 29.79 12.96
CA ASN A 342 -18.07 28.77 13.44
C ASN A 342 -17.72 27.72 12.38
N THR A 343 -17.86 28.06 11.09
CA THR A 343 -17.41 27.19 9.99
C THR A 343 -15.92 26.90 10.16
N HIS A 344 -15.51 25.63 10.01
CA HIS A 344 -14.11 25.23 10.20
C HIS A 344 -13.18 25.99 9.23
N PRO A 345 -12.00 26.49 9.66
CA PRO A 345 -11.13 27.32 8.82
C PRO A 345 -10.72 26.69 7.48
N ILE A 346 -10.48 25.38 7.46
CA ILE A 346 -10.16 24.66 6.22
C ILE A 346 -11.34 24.64 5.24
N ILE A 347 -12.58 24.63 5.73
CA ILE A 347 -13.77 24.73 4.89
C ILE A 347 -13.93 26.16 4.37
N VAL A 348 -13.66 27.17 5.20
CA VAL A 348 -13.60 28.58 4.76
C VAL A 348 -12.57 28.76 3.63
N LEU A 349 -11.38 28.16 3.77
CA LEU A 349 -10.34 28.18 2.75
C LEU A 349 -10.79 27.52 1.44
N ILE A 350 -11.37 26.32 1.50
CA ILE A 350 -11.91 25.64 0.30
C ILE A 350 -12.99 26.50 -0.37
N ASN A 351 -13.94 27.02 0.41
CA ASN A 351 -15.01 27.86 -0.11
C ASN A 351 -14.47 29.15 -0.78
N ALA A 352 -13.42 29.74 -0.20
CA ALA A 352 -12.75 30.90 -0.79
C ALA A 352 -12.08 30.54 -2.13
N MET A 353 -11.45 29.37 -2.22
CA MET A 353 -10.86 28.88 -3.47
C MET A 353 -11.93 28.58 -4.52
N LEU A 354 -12.98 27.84 -4.16
CA LEU A 354 -14.09 27.49 -5.06
C LEU A 354 -14.81 28.73 -5.61
N THR A 355 -14.91 29.80 -4.83
CA THR A 355 -15.56 31.04 -5.24
C THR A 355 -14.59 32.12 -5.71
N GLN A 356 -13.36 31.72 -6.07
CA GLN A 356 -12.31 32.54 -6.68
C GLN A 356 -12.05 33.85 -5.91
N LYS A 357 -11.93 33.76 -4.58
CA LYS A 357 -11.58 34.88 -3.70
C LYS A 357 -10.09 35.18 -3.71
N ARG A 358 -9.72 36.38 -3.28
CA ARG A 358 -8.34 36.83 -3.08
C ARG A 358 -7.82 36.33 -1.72
N ILE A 359 -6.92 35.36 -1.73
CA ILE A 359 -6.42 34.65 -0.55
C ILE A 359 -4.96 35.01 -0.33
N ILE A 360 -4.62 35.44 0.88
CA ILE A 360 -3.23 35.74 1.27
C ILE A 360 -2.79 34.84 2.42
N PHE A 361 -1.67 34.14 2.23
CA PHE A 361 -0.93 33.45 3.29
C PHE A 361 0.17 34.37 3.81
N LEU A 362 0.02 34.85 5.04
CA LEU A 362 0.98 35.74 5.69
C LEU A 362 1.92 34.95 6.60
N GLY A 363 3.22 34.98 6.28
CA GLY A 363 4.29 34.35 7.04
C GLY A 363 5.28 35.34 7.65
N HIS A 364 4.80 36.32 8.41
CA HIS A 364 5.71 37.29 9.03
C HIS A 364 6.74 36.59 9.95
N ASN A 365 8.02 36.90 9.79
CA ASN A 365 9.16 36.25 10.45
C ASN A 365 9.30 34.74 10.20
N ARG A 366 8.59 34.17 9.22
CA ARG A 366 8.74 32.78 8.78
C ARG A 366 9.62 32.70 7.52
N PRO A 367 10.30 31.56 7.28
CA PRO A 367 10.97 31.31 6.01
C PRO A 367 9.97 31.43 4.85
N SER A 368 10.39 32.05 3.76
CA SER A 368 9.53 32.23 2.58
C SER A 368 9.10 30.88 1.98
N GLY A 369 9.94 29.84 2.10
CA GLY A 369 9.63 28.48 1.67
C GLY A 369 8.45 27.86 2.41
N GLU A 370 8.32 28.13 3.71
CA GLU A 370 7.18 27.64 4.50
C GLU A 370 5.86 28.29 4.05
N VAL A 371 5.91 29.54 3.60
CA VAL A 371 4.75 30.26 3.06
C VAL A 371 4.36 29.68 1.69
N ALA A 372 5.35 29.44 0.82
CA ALA A 372 5.12 28.82 -0.47
C ALA A 372 4.53 27.41 -0.33
N GLU A 373 5.05 26.59 0.57
CA GLU A 373 4.49 25.26 0.88
C GLU A 373 3.01 25.33 1.30
N ALA A 374 2.61 26.34 2.09
CA ALA A 374 1.21 26.51 2.50
C ALA A 374 0.28 26.87 1.33
N VAL A 375 0.74 27.74 0.42
CA VAL A 375 0.01 28.10 -0.81
C VAL A 375 -0.18 26.89 -1.72
N LEU A 376 0.90 26.12 -1.95
CA LEU A 376 0.87 24.92 -2.79
C LEU A 376 -0.02 23.82 -2.17
N ALA A 377 0.06 23.64 -0.85
CA ALA A 377 -0.84 22.75 -0.11
C ALA A 377 -2.30 23.18 -0.24
N ALA A 378 -2.60 24.48 -0.19
CA ALA A 378 -3.95 24.98 -0.38
C ALA A 378 -4.47 24.67 -1.79
N CYS A 379 -3.66 24.90 -2.83
CA CYS A 379 -4.00 24.57 -4.22
C CYS A 379 -4.40 23.09 -4.39
N ALA A 380 -3.59 22.18 -3.86
CA ALA A 380 -3.88 20.74 -3.93
C ALA A 380 -5.10 20.34 -3.08
N LEU A 381 -5.28 20.97 -1.91
CA LEU A 381 -6.41 20.72 -1.01
C LEU A 381 -7.75 21.16 -1.65
N GLY A 382 -7.82 22.37 -2.20
CA GLY A 382 -9.01 22.88 -2.89
C GLY A 382 -9.30 22.15 -4.21
N SER A 383 -8.27 21.64 -4.88
CA SER A 383 -8.41 20.79 -6.07
C SER A 383 -9.07 19.46 -5.79
N GLY A 384 -8.72 18.81 -4.67
CA GLY A 384 -9.05 17.40 -4.43
C GLY A 384 -8.54 16.46 -5.53
N SER A 385 -7.52 16.88 -6.30
CA SER A 385 -7.05 16.20 -7.53
C SER A 385 -8.11 16.05 -8.64
N ILE A 386 -9.18 16.85 -8.59
CA ILE A 386 -10.28 16.82 -9.57
C ILE A 386 -10.39 18.18 -10.27
N LEU A 387 -10.49 19.25 -9.49
CA LEU A 387 -10.65 20.60 -10.01
C LEU A 387 -9.29 21.17 -10.42
N ARG A 388 -9.27 21.90 -11.53
CA ARG A 388 -8.05 22.53 -12.06
C ARG A 388 -8.16 24.05 -12.09
N GLY A 389 -7.01 24.71 -12.22
CA GLY A 389 -6.90 26.15 -12.46
C GLY A 389 -6.42 26.96 -11.26
N PHE A 390 -6.19 26.34 -10.10
CA PHE A 390 -5.77 27.06 -8.89
C PHE A 390 -4.31 27.53 -8.98
N THR A 391 -3.43 26.65 -9.46
CA THR A 391 -2.00 26.92 -9.66
C THR A 391 -1.73 28.07 -10.63
N ARG A 392 -2.59 28.30 -11.64
CA ARG A 392 -2.45 29.40 -12.61
C ARG A 392 -2.59 30.79 -12.00
N HIS A 393 -3.35 30.92 -10.92
CA HIS A 393 -3.49 32.17 -10.18
C HIS A 393 -2.90 32.07 -8.77
N ALA A 394 -2.00 31.09 -8.57
CA ALA A 394 -1.22 30.98 -7.35
C ALA A 394 0.10 31.72 -7.52
N PHE A 395 0.47 32.45 -6.48
CA PHE A 395 1.73 33.14 -6.33
C PHE A 395 2.36 32.57 -5.06
N PRO A 396 3.06 31.41 -5.11
CA PRO A 396 3.55 30.76 -3.90
C PRO A 396 4.42 31.69 -3.05
N TYR A 397 5.12 32.62 -3.71
CA TYR A 397 5.71 33.78 -3.07
C TYR A 397 5.54 35.04 -3.95
N THR A 398 5.20 36.16 -3.33
CA THR A 398 5.20 37.51 -3.93
C THR A 398 5.51 38.56 -2.87
N ASP A 399 5.94 39.74 -3.31
CA ASP A 399 6.24 40.89 -2.46
C ASP A 399 5.25 42.05 -2.69
N LEU A 400 5.57 43.23 -2.12
CA LEU A 400 4.76 44.44 -2.28
C LEU A 400 4.89 45.10 -3.65
N THR A 401 5.97 44.85 -4.40
CA THR A 401 6.18 45.55 -5.69
C THR A 401 5.17 45.07 -6.73
N LYS A 402 4.65 43.86 -6.56
CA LYS A 402 3.63 43.25 -7.41
C LYS A 402 2.18 43.49 -7.00
N ILE A 403 1.90 44.32 -5.99
CA ILE A 403 0.52 44.47 -5.51
C ILE A 403 -0.44 44.95 -6.61
N ASP A 404 -0.01 45.90 -7.44
CA ASP A 404 -0.83 46.45 -8.52
C ASP A 404 -1.10 45.41 -9.63
N GLU A 405 -0.17 44.48 -9.85
CA GLU A 405 -0.36 43.36 -10.77
C GLU A 405 -1.30 42.31 -10.18
N LEU A 406 -1.11 42.01 -8.89
CA LEU A 406 -1.90 41.03 -8.15
C LEU A 406 -3.38 41.43 -8.10
N LEU A 407 -3.67 42.73 -7.89
CA LEU A 407 -5.03 43.26 -7.85
C LEU A 407 -5.73 43.29 -9.21
N LYS A 408 -5.00 43.16 -10.34
CA LYS A 408 -5.62 42.96 -11.67
C LYS A 408 -6.19 41.55 -11.84
N VAL A 409 -5.73 40.59 -11.03
CA VAL A 409 -6.23 39.22 -11.06
C VAL A 409 -7.53 39.14 -10.23
N PRO A 410 -8.67 38.74 -10.81
CA PRO A 410 -9.95 38.76 -10.11
C PRO A 410 -9.98 37.97 -8.80
N GLY A 411 -9.21 36.88 -8.72
CA GLY A 411 -8.97 36.10 -7.52
C GLY A 411 -7.63 35.37 -7.62
N PHE A 412 -6.91 35.29 -6.52
CA PHE A 412 -5.54 34.76 -6.47
C PHE A 412 -5.26 34.08 -5.13
N ILE A 413 -4.20 33.26 -5.09
CA ILE A 413 -3.70 32.63 -3.86
C ILE A 413 -2.24 33.02 -3.71
N ALA A 414 -1.93 33.93 -2.79
CA ALA A 414 -0.59 34.52 -2.69
C ALA A 414 0.07 34.26 -1.34
N GLY A 415 1.37 33.97 -1.35
CA GLY A 415 2.20 33.87 -0.17
C GLY A 415 3.04 35.12 0.02
N VAL A 416 2.98 35.73 1.21
CA VAL A 416 3.69 36.98 1.52
C VAL A 416 4.34 36.93 2.90
N THR A 417 5.47 37.61 3.07
CA THR A 417 6.16 37.73 4.37
C THR A 417 6.02 39.13 4.98
N ASN A 418 5.60 40.11 4.19
CA ASN A 418 5.48 41.50 4.62
C ASN A 418 4.18 41.71 5.43
N PRO A 419 4.24 42.22 6.67
CA PRO A 419 3.06 42.39 7.52
C PRO A 419 2.11 43.50 7.03
N ALA A 420 2.53 44.36 6.09
CA ALA A 420 1.68 45.41 5.53
C ALA A 420 0.36 44.86 4.98
N PHE A 421 0.39 43.67 4.36
CA PHE A 421 -0.81 43.01 3.83
C PHE A 421 -1.91 42.84 4.89
N ALA A 422 -1.58 42.61 6.17
CA ALA A 422 -2.60 42.47 7.23
C ALA A 422 -3.36 43.76 7.52
N ASN A 423 -2.78 44.93 7.20
CA ASN A 423 -3.35 46.24 7.51
C ASN A 423 -4.19 46.81 6.35
N HIS A 424 -4.18 46.15 5.18
CA HIS A 424 -4.88 46.56 3.97
C HIS A 424 -5.97 45.54 3.59
N PRO A 425 -7.12 45.53 4.29
CA PRO A 425 -8.21 44.57 4.02
C PRO A 425 -8.79 44.71 2.61
N GLU A 426 -8.56 45.82 1.91
CA GLU A 426 -8.94 46.02 0.51
C GLU A 426 -8.15 45.16 -0.48
N TRP A 427 -6.99 44.62 -0.08
CA TRP A 427 -6.13 43.82 -0.97
C TRP A 427 -6.49 42.34 -1.02
N TRP A 428 -7.27 41.84 -0.07
CA TRP A 428 -7.60 40.42 0.06
C TRP A 428 -9.00 40.22 0.62
N ASP A 429 -9.56 39.04 0.37
CA ASP A 429 -10.87 38.63 0.87
C ASP A 429 -10.72 37.67 2.05
N LEU A 430 -9.68 36.83 2.04
CA LEU A 430 -9.31 35.92 3.12
C LEU A 430 -7.82 36.04 3.44
N LEU A 431 -7.49 36.31 4.70
CA LEU A 431 -6.11 36.31 5.22
C LEU A 431 -5.86 35.09 6.09
N CYS A 432 -4.87 34.29 5.74
CA CYS A 432 -4.39 33.11 6.44
C CYS A 432 -3.04 33.44 7.13
N ASP A 433 -3.07 33.74 8.42
CA ASP A 433 -1.88 34.06 9.22
C ASP A 433 -1.22 32.77 9.71
N ILE A 434 -0.08 32.39 9.10
CA ILE A 434 0.64 31.16 9.41
C ILE A 434 1.23 31.17 10.83
N PRO A 435 1.91 32.24 11.31
CA PRO A 435 2.47 32.27 12.65
C PRO A 435 1.44 32.06 13.78
N THR A 436 0.25 32.65 13.65
CA THR A 436 -0.80 32.55 14.67
C THR A 436 -1.75 31.38 14.43
N GLY A 437 -1.76 30.83 13.20
CA GLY A 437 -2.71 29.81 12.76
C GLY A 437 -4.15 30.31 12.69
N ARG A 438 -4.35 31.62 12.50
CA ARG A 438 -5.67 32.26 12.44
C ARG A 438 -6.02 32.68 11.02
N MET A 439 -7.30 32.54 10.67
CA MET A 439 -7.84 33.06 9.42
C MET A 439 -8.78 34.24 9.70
N LYS A 440 -8.81 35.24 8.82
CA LYS A 440 -9.68 36.40 8.90
C LYS A 440 -10.35 36.65 7.55
N ILE A 441 -11.66 36.89 7.58
CA ILE A 441 -12.40 37.36 6.41
C ILE A 441 -12.33 38.89 6.41
N SER A 442 -12.02 39.48 5.26
CA SER A 442 -11.86 40.93 5.12
C SER A 442 -13.13 41.68 5.51
N SER A 443 -12.98 42.84 6.15
CA SER A 443 -14.10 43.75 6.39
C SER A 443 -14.56 44.45 5.12
N SER A 444 -13.73 44.46 4.08
CA SER A 444 -13.99 45.09 2.78
C SER A 444 -14.57 44.11 1.76
N ILE A 445 -14.80 42.85 2.13
CA ILE A 445 -15.42 41.86 1.25
C ILE A 445 -16.88 42.21 1.02
N GLU A 446 -17.27 42.32 -0.25
CA GLU A 446 -18.66 42.55 -0.62
C GLU A 446 -19.45 41.24 -0.51
N GLN A 447 -20.70 41.34 -0.04
CA GLN A 447 -21.63 40.20 -0.12
C GLN A 447 -21.94 39.93 -1.60
N PRO A 448 -22.03 38.66 -2.01
CA PRO A 448 -22.33 38.34 -3.39
C PRO A 448 -23.75 38.78 -3.75
N GLU A 449 -23.91 39.17 -5.01
CA GLU A 449 -25.23 39.50 -5.56
C GLU A 449 -26.15 38.29 -5.49
N ILE A 450 -27.44 38.55 -5.24
CA ILE A 450 -28.47 37.51 -5.24
C ILE A 450 -28.67 37.06 -6.69
N THR A 451 -28.25 35.83 -7.00
CA THR A 451 -28.37 35.29 -8.36
C THR A 451 -29.79 34.83 -8.67
N GLU A 452 -30.16 34.87 -9.95
CA GLU A 452 -31.46 34.37 -10.43
C GLU A 452 -31.70 32.91 -10.03
N GLY A 453 -30.65 32.08 -10.05
CA GLY A 453 -30.74 30.69 -9.66
C GLY A 453 -31.07 30.47 -8.18
N LEU A 454 -30.49 31.29 -7.31
CA LEU A 454 -30.81 31.26 -5.88
C LEU A 454 -32.28 31.62 -5.64
N VAL A 455 -32.78 32.64 -6.34
CA VAL A 455 -34.19 33.07 -6.26
C VAL A 455 -35.13 31.99 -6.80
N ALA A 456 -34.80 31.38 -7.94
CA ALA A 456 -35.59 30.30 -8.53
C ALA A 456 -35.68 29.08 -7.60
N PHE A 457 -34.56 28.66 -7.00
CA PHE A 457 -34.55 27.57 -6.03
C PHE A 457 -35.40 27.87 -4.79
N GLN A 458 -35.30 29.11 -4.29
CA GLN A 458 -36.07 29.63 -3.15
C GLN A 458 -37.58 29.64 -3.42
N GLN A 459 -38.01 30.02 -4.63
CA GLN A 459 -39.42 30.01 -5.05
C GLN A 459 -39.98 28.60 -5.17
N GLN A 460 -39.19 27.64 -5.66
CA GLN A 460 -39.58 26.23 -5.79
C GLN A 460 -39.66 25.51 -4.42
N HIS A 461 -38.91 25.98 -3.42
CA HIS A 461 -38.87 25.39 -2.08
C HIS A 461 -39.23 26.39 -0.97
N PRO A 462 -40.49 26.89 -0.90
CA PRO A 462 -40.86 27.97 0.02
C PRO A 462 -40.68 27.63 1.50
N SER A 463 -40.74 26.34 1.84
CA SER A 463 -40.55 25.85 3.22
C SER A 463 -39.12 26.03 3.74
N LEU A 464 -38.16 26.36 2.89
CA LEU A 464 -36.76 26.62 3.24
C LEU A 464 -36.41 28.12 3.25
N LEU A 465 -37.39 29.01 2.99
CA LEU A 465 -37.23 30.47 2.75
C LEU A 465 -36.87 31.34 3.97
N SER A 466 -36.69 30.81 5.18
CA SER A 466 -36.35 31.69 6.30
C SER A 466 -34.94 32.27 6.10
N PRO A 467 -34.77 33.61 5.93
CA PRO A 467 -33.44 34.22 5.83
C PRO A 467 -32.64 34.04 7.13
N ALA A 468 -33.35 33.76 8.23
CA ALA A 468 -32.80 33.39 9.51
C ALA A 468 -32.41 31.90 9.61
N GLY A 469 -32.82 31.03 8.69
CA GLY A 469 -32.55 29.59 8.72
C GLY A 469 -31.13 29.21 8.27
N ALA A 470 -30.48 30.07 7.47
CA ALA A 470 -29.07 29.90 7.09
C ALA A 470 -28.10 30.35 8.22
N PHE A 471 -28.57 31.22 9.15
CA PHE A 471 -27.73 31.80 10.21
C PHE A 471 -28.15 31.41 11.64
N ASN A 472 -29.37 30.91 11.88
CA ASN A 472 -29.81 30.36 13.18
C ASN A 472 -29.69 28.83 13.23
N ASN A 473 -28.55 28.29 12.82
CA ASN A 473 -28.14 26.94 13.25
C ASN A 473 -27.55 27.00 14.66
N THR A 474 -28.34 27.49 15.63
CA THR A 474 -28.07 27.33 17.06
C THR A 474 -28.45 25.93 17.57
N THR A 475 -28.96 25.06 16.68
CA THR A 475 -29.30 23.67 16.97
C THR A 475 -28.66 22.71 15.95
N GLY A 476 -27.42 22.30 16.19
CA GLY A 476 -26.88 20.95 15.93
C GLY A 476 -27.07 20.24 14.58
N ASN A 477 -27.51 20.86 13.49
CA ASN A 477 -27.71 20.20 12.20
C ASN A 477 -26.65 20.62 11.16
N ASP A 478 -25.68 19.75 10.93
CA ASP A 478 -24.63 19.86 9.90
C ASP A 478 -25.20 19.56 8.49
N ALA A 479 -25.90 20.53 7.90
CA ALA A 479 -26.63 20.33 6.64
C ALA A 479 -25.73 20.09 5.42
N THR A 480 -24.49 20.61 5.42
CA THR A 480 -23.50 20.38 4.38
C THR A 480 -22.65 19.13 4.63
N GLY A 481 -22.60 18.65 5.88
CA GLY A 481 -21.72 17.56 6.31
C GLY A 481 -20.28 18.01 6.56
N ASP A 482 -20.03 19.32 6.61
CA ASP A 482 -18.69 19.90 6.72
C ASP A 482 -18.05 19.58 8.09
N THR A 483 -18.85 19.60 9.17
CA THR A 483 -18.36 19.26 10.51
C THR A 483 -18.02 17.78 10.61
N ALA A 484 -18.92 16.90 10.17
CA ALA A 484 -18.69 15.46 10.17
C ALA A 484 -17.47 15.07 9.32
N PHE A 485 -17.27 15.74 8.18
CA PHE A 485 -16.10 15.56 7.34
C PHE A 485 -14.80 15.96 8.05
N MET A 486 -14.75 17.16 8.65
CA MET A 486 -13.54 17.61 9.36
C MET A 486 -13.22 16.77 10.59
N ASP A 487 -14.24 16.28 11.31
CA ASP A 487 -14.04 15.33 12.41
C ASP A 487 -13.42 14.02 11.91
N ASP A 488 -13.84 13.55 10.74
CA ASP A 488 -13.28 12.35 10.10
C ASP A 488 -11.83 12.52 9.64
N ILE A 489 -11.48 13.71 9.13
CA ILE A 489 -10.09 14.10 8.83
C ILE A 489 -9.25 14.09 10.10
N ASN A 490 -9.72 14.74 11.17
CA ASN A 490 -9.00 14.82 12.44
C ASN A 490 -8.79 13.43 13.07
N ARG A 491 -9.82 12.57 13.04
CA ARG A 491 -9.68 11.17 13.47
C ARG A 491 -8.61 10.43 12.68
N SER A 492 -8.58 10.59 11.35
CA SER A 492 -7.56 9.95 10.52
C SER A 492 -6.15 10.45 10.82
N ILE A 493 -5.99 11.75 11.09
CA ILE A 493 -4.69 12.32 11.49
C ILE A 493 -4.25 11.76 12.86
N VAL A 494 -5.16 11.69 13.84
CA VAL A 494 -4.87 11.13 15.18
C VAL A 494 -4.52 9.64 15.11
N GLN A 495 -5.18 8.88 14.25
CA GLN A 495 -4.90 7.48 13.97
C GLN A 495 -3.65 7.24 13.10
N ARG A 496 -2.93 8.31 12.73
CA ARG A 496 -1.69 8.27 11.92
C ARG A 496 -1.87 7.58 10.56
N HIS A 497 -3.02 7.79 9.91
CA HIS A 497 -3.17 7.41 8.50
C HIS A 497 -2.21 8.24 7.63
N GLY A 498 -1.70 7.63 6.55
CA GLY A 498 -0.80 8.28 5.60
C GLY A 498 -1.44 9.47 4.88
N GLU A 499 -0.61 10.34 4.30
CA GLU A 499 -1.08 11.51 3.55
C GLU A 499 -1.96 11.16 2.34
N PRO A 500 -1.70 10.06 1.57
CA PRO A 500 -2.62 9.58 0.53
C PRO A 500 -4.06 9.35 1.02
N ALA A 501 -4.25 8.82 2.23
CA ALA A 501 -5.59 8.64 2.81
C ALA A 501 -6.30 9.98 3.04
N ILE A 502 -5.57 11.01 3.50
CA ILE A 502 -6.11 12.37 3.68
C ILE A 502 -6.45 12.99 2.33
N ARG A 503 -5.55 12.91 1.34
CA ARG A 503 -5.78 13.39 -0.03
C ARG A 503 -7.02 12.78 -0.66
N TRP A 504 -7.20 11.47 -0.48
CA TRP A 504 -8.38 10.78 -0.98
C TRP A 504 -9.67 11.29 -0.32
N LYS A 505 -9.67 11.59 0.98
CA LYS A 505 -10.85 12.14 1.66
C LYS A 505 -11.25 13.52 1.12
N PHE A 506 -10.27 14.40 0.85
CA PHE A 506 -10.54 15.68 0.18
C PHE A 506 -11.03 15.48 -1.27
N ARG A 507 -10.46 14.53 -2.01
CA ARG A 507 -10.98 14.13 -3.32
C ARG A 507 -12.46 13.72 -3.25
N SER A 508 -12.81 12.90 -2.27
CA SER A 508 -14.20 12.46 -2.04
C SER A 508 -15.12 13.64 -1.69
N TYR A 509 -14.66 14.58 -0.86
CA TYR A 509 -15.39 15.79 -0.51
C TYR A 509 -15.65 16.69 -1.73
N ILE A 510 -14.63 16.95 -2.55
CA ILE A 510 -14.76 17.75 -3.77
C ILE A 510 -15.64 17.06 -4.82
N SER A 511 -15.50 15.73 -4.98
CA SER A 511 -16.38 14.92 -5.85
C SER A 511 -17.84 14.99 -5.39
N LYS A 512 -18.10 14.93 -4.08
CA LYS A 512 -19.45 15.15 -3.53
C LYS A 512 -19.95 16.54 -3.91
N PHE A 513 -19.14 17.59 -3.72
CA PHE A 513 -19.53 18.96 -4.03
C PHE A 513 -19.92 19.14 -5.50
N THR A 514 -19.13 18.64 -6.46
CA THR A 514 -19.44 18.78 -7.89
C THR A 514 -20.74 18.05 -8.27
N ARG A 515 -21.03 16.89 -7.67
CA ARG A 515 -22.27 16.14 -7.91
C ARG A 515 -23.49 16.79 -7.26
N VAL A 516 -23.34 17.41 -6.09
CA VAL A 516 -24.38 18.23 -5.45
C VAL A 516 -24.65 19.48 -6.28
N ALA A 517 -23.61 20.13 -6.80
CA ALA A 517 -23.73 21.28 -7.71
C ALA A 517 -24.49 20.93 -8.99
N ALA A 518 -24.22 19.76 -9.57
CA ALA A 518 -24.93 19.30 -10.76
C ALA A 518 -26.43 19.10 -10.53
N ALA A 519 -26.81 18.52 -9.38
CA ALA A 519 -28.21 18.37 -9.00
C ALA A 519 -28.90 19.73 -8.75
N PHE A 520 -28.18 20.71 -8.20
CA PHE A 520 -28.69 22.07 -8.07
C PHE A 520 -28.95 22.68 -9.46
N GLU A 521 -28.02 22.50 -10.41
CA GLU A 521 -28.16 23.02 -11.76
C GLU A 521 -29.34 22.42 -12.50
N GLU A 522 -29.60 21.12 -12.36
CA GLU A 522 -30.79 20.48 -12.93
C GLU A 522 -32.09 21.06 -12.40
N ILE A 523 -32.17 21.30 -11.09
CA ILE A 523 -33.39 21.82 -10.45
C ILE A 523 -33.67 23.25 -10.90
N VAL A 524 -32.61 24.06 -11.02
CA VAL A 524 -32.71 25.50 -11.25
C VAL A 524 -32.68 25.87 -12.73
N TYR A 525 -31.78 25.26 -13.51
CA TYR A 525 -31.54 25.56 -14.92
C TYR A 525 -32.04 24.46 -15.87
N GLY A 526 -32.55 23.35 -15.34
CA GLY A 526 -33.13 22.25 -16.11
C GLY A 526 -32.13 21.22 -16.64
N ALA A 527 -30.82 21.53 -16.62
CA ALA A 527 -29.75 20.64 -17.05
C ALA A 527 -28.42 21.03 -16.40
N SER A 528 -27.46 20.10 -16.41
CA SER A 528 -26.09 20.34 -15.96
C SER A 528 -25.08 19.73 -16.92
N ASN A 529 -23.97 20.44 -17.13
CA ASN A 529 -22.81 19.95 -17.90
C ASN A 529 -21.74 19.28 -16.99
N LEU A 530 -22.04 19.09 -15.71
CA LEU A 530 -21.10 18.59 -14.70
C LEU A 530 -21.03 17.04 -14.62
N TYR A 531 -21.80 16.31 -15.42
CA TYR A 531 -21.74 14.86 -15.51
C TYR A 531 -22.08 14.33 -16.91
N SER A 532 -22.05 12.99 -17.00
CA SER A 532 -21.68 12.19 -18.16
C SER A 532 -22.80 11.48 -18.92
N ILE A 533 -24.06 11.89 -18.77
CA ILE A 533 -25.18 11.06 -19.22
C ILE A 533 -26.03 11.81 -20.25
N PRO A 534 -26.36 11.20 -21.41
CA PRO A 534 -27.22 11.82 -22.42
C PRO A 534 -28.58 12.22 -21.82
N PRO A 535 -29.18 13.35 -22.24
CA PRO A 535 -30.51 13.79 -21.79
C PRO A 535 -31.65 12.78 -22.07
N THR A 536 -31.42 11.77 -22.90
CA THR A 536 -32.38 10.69 -23.19
C THR A 536 -32.47 9.65 -22.06
N GLU A 537 -31.49 9.63 -21.15
CA GLU A 537 -31.38 8.73 -20.00
C GLU A 537 -31.68 9.43 -18.67
N THR A 538 -31.90 10.76 -18.70
CA THR A 538 -32.40 11.56 -17.57
C THR A 538 -33.93 11.47 -17.49
N ASP A 539 -34.51 11.60 -16.29
CA ASP A 539 -35.96 11.69 -16.16
C ASP A 539 -36.47 13.03 -16.75
N PRO A 540 -37.59 13.06 -17.48
CA PRO A 540 -38.12 14.31 -18.03
C PRO A 540 -38.53 15.29 -16.91
N PRO A 541 -38.33 16.61 -17.09
CA PRO A 541 -38.63 17.60 -16.06
C PRO A 541 -40.13 17.56 -15.68
N GLU A 542 -40.43 17.41 -14.38
CA GLU A 542 -41.80 17.41 -13.86
C GLU A 542 -42.46 18.79 -14.04
N ILE A 543 -43.35 18.90 -15.02
CA ILE A 543 -44.30 20.01 -15.12
C ILE A 543 -45.58 19.59 -14.38
N SER A 544 -45.78 20.09 -13.15
CA SER A 544 -47.07 20.50 -12.52
C SER A 544 -47.20 20.11 -11.03
N PRO A 545 -47.46 21.05 -10.09
CA PRO A 545 -47.49 20.79 -8.67
C PRO A 545 -48.90 20.49 -8.15
N THR A 546 -49.43 19.29 -8.37
CA THR A 546 -50.63 18.82 -7.63
C THR A 546 -50.69 17.30 -7.54
N SER A 547 -50.01 16.69 -6.56
CA SER A 547 -50.44 15.48 -5.82
C SER A 547 -49.36 14.99 -4.85
N PRO A 548 -49.69 14.40 -3.68
CA PRO A 548 -48.72 13.92 -2.71
C PRO A 548 -47.99 12.68 -3.26
N SER A 549 -46.66 12.72 -3.20
CA SER A 549 -45.71 11.77 -3.77
C SER A 549 -45.88 10.35 -3.23
N ARG A 550 -46.23 9.44 -4.15
CA ARG A 550 -46.16 7.98 -3.97
C ARG A 550 -45.08 7.48 -4.91
N ASN A 551 -43.98 6.94 -4.36
CA ASN A 551 -42.88 6.25 -5.04
C ASN A 551 -43.33 5.60 -6.36
N ARG A 552 -43.14 6.29 -7.49
CA ARG A 552 -43.30 5.69 -8.83
C ARG A 552 -41.95 5.13 -9.27
N ILE A 553 -41.74 3.88 -8.89
CA ILE A 553 -40.81 2.99 -9.57
C ILE A 553 -41.42 2.71 -10.94
N ASN A 554 -40.88 3.31 -12.00
CA ASN A 554 -41.23 2.93 -13.37
C ASN A 554 -40.60 1.57 -13.68
N LEU A 555 -41.35 0.50 -13.37
CA LEU A 555 -41.20 -0.79 -14.05
C LEU A 555 -41.40 -0.57 -15.55
N VAL A 556 -40.43 -0.98 -16.36
CA VAL A 556 -40.75 -1.45 -17.71
C VAL A 556 -41.69 -2.64 -17.53
N ARG A 557 -42.96 -2.44 -17.90
CA ARG A 557 -43.99 -3.47 -17.87
C ARG A 557 -43.81 -4.33 -19.12
N GLY A 558 -42.96 -5.34 -19.04
CA GLY A 558 -42.74 -6.33 -20.08
C GLY A 558 -41.94 -7.50 -19.54
N SER A 559 -42.41 -8.72 -19.82
CA SER A 559 -41.69 -9.97 -19.56
C SER A 559 -40.20 -9.86 -19.92
N PRO A 560 -39.25 -10.33 -19.09
CA PRO A 560 -37.85 -10.36 -19.46
C PRO A 560 -37.64 -11.45 -20.52
N THR A 561 -37.75 -11.06 -21.79
CA THR A 561 -37.01 -11.72 -22.87
C THR A 561 -35.59 -11.17 -22.87
N SER A 562 -34.63 -12.03 -23.16
CA SER A 562 -33.20 -11.95 -22.87
C SER A 562 -32.36 -10.90 -23.63
N GLU A 563 -32.89 -9.72 -23.97
CA GLU A 563 -32.16 -8.80 -24.88
C GLU A 563 -32.05 -7.31 -24.51
N ASP A 564 -32.65 -6.79 -23.43
CA ASP A 564 -32.56 -5.35 -23.09
C ASP A 564 -31.95 -5.07 -21.69
N HIS A 565 -30.64 -5.34 -21.55
CA HIS A 565 -29.82 -4.89 -20.42
C HIS A 565 -29.24 -3.48 -20.60
N SER A 566 -29.72 -2.73 -21.59
CA SER A 566 -28.98 -1.64 -22.23
C SER A 566 -28.99 -0.29 -21.49
N PHE A 567 -29.93 0.00 -20.56
CA PHE A 567 -30.00 1.34 -19.91
C PHE A 567 -30.53 1.29 -18.47
N LEU A 568 -29.63 1.24 -17.48
CA LEU A 568 -29.98 1.47 -16.07
C LEU A 568 -30.03 2.99 -15.81
N ARG A 569 -31.23 3.51 -15.50
CA ARG A 569 -31.44 4.95 -15.26
C ARG A 569 -31.01 5.40 -13.86
N GLY A 570 -30.52 6.64 -13.79
CA GLY A 570 -30.17 7.36 -12.55
C GLY A 570 -28.73 7.85 -12.53
N HIS A 571 -28.51 9.06 -12.04
CA HIS A 571 -27.20 9.72 -12.00
C HIS A 571 -27.06 10.68 -10.82
N GLY A 572 -25.83 11.13 -10.57
CA GLY A 572 -25.56 12.19 -9.60
C GLY A 572 -25.42 11.69 -8.16
N TYR A 573 -25.48 12.60 -7.19
CA TYR A 573 -25.29 12.25 -5.77
C TYR A 573 -26.50 11.48 -5.21
N VAL A 574 -26.25 10.62 -4.21
CA VAL A 574 -27.26 9.74 -3.62
C VAL A 574 -27.63 10.23 -2.22
N TRP A 575 -28.83 10.77 -2.07
CA TRP A 575 -29.40 11.14 -0.77
C TRP A 575 -30.29 10.03 -0.20
N PRO A 576 -30.38 9.90 1.14
CA PRO A 576 -31.30 8.97 1.78
C PRO A 576 -32.77 9.33 1.58
N ASP A 577 -33.08 10.62 1.45
CA ASP A 577 -34.44 11.16 1.28
C ASP A 577 -34.42 12.59 0.69
N ASP A 578 -35.55 13.03 0.13
CA ASP A 578 -35.70 14.33 -0.54
C ASP A 578 -35.56 15.53 0.41
N LEU A 579 -35.89 15.37 1.70
CA LEU A 579 -35.75 16.45 2.67
C LEU A 579 -34.26 16.72 2.96
N SER A 580 -33.46 15.66 3.10
CA SER A 580 -32.00 15.74 3.22
C SER A 580 -31.39 16.37 1.97
N LYS A 581 -31.84 15.97 0.77
CA LYS A 581 -31.45 16.58 -0.51
C LYS A 581 -31.70 18.09 -0.53
N ASN A 582 -32.95 18.50 -0.28
CA ASN A 582 -33.33 19.91 -0.38
C ASN A 582 -32.63 20.79 0.67
N ARG A 583 -32.40 20.27 1.88
CA ARG A 583 -31.63 20.98 2.93
C ARG A 583 -30.18 21.19 2.54
N GLU A 584 -29.52 20.16 2.01
CA GLU A 584 -28.13 20.25 1.59
C GLU A 584 -27.97 21.17 0.38
N LEU A 585 -28.88 21.09 -0.60
CA LEU A 585 -28.89 22.00 -1.76
C LEU A 585 -29.06 23.46 -1.31
N ALA A 586 -30.00 23.73 -0.39
CA ALA A 586 -30.20 25.08 0.17
C ALA A 586 -28.95 25.61 0.87
N ALA A 587 -28.27 24.77 1.67
CA ALA A 587 -27.06 25.16 2.38
C ALA A 587 -25.86 25.41 1.43
N ASN A 588 -25.88 24.80 0.25
CA ASN A 588 -24.81 24.90 -0.75
C ASN A 588 -25.08 25.90 -1.87
N ALA A 589 -26.32 26.38 -2.03
CA ALA A 589 -26.74 27.18 -3.18
C ALA A 589 -25.83 28.38 -3.47
N ALA A 590 -25.50 29.17 -2.43
CA ALA A 590 -24.65 30.35 -2.58
C ALA A 590 -23.23 29.99 -3.06
N ARG A 591 -22.60 28.95 -2.49
CA ARG A 591 -21.26 28.53 -2.92
C ARG A 591 -21.25 27.88 -4.31
N ILE A 592 -22.32 27.17 -4.68
CA ILE A 592 -22.49 26.58 -6.02
C ILE A 592 -22.58 27.70 -7.07
N GLU A 593 -23.45 28.67 -6.85
CA GLU A 593 -23.61 29.83 -7.73
C GLU A 593 -22.32 30.67 -7.84
N GLY A 594 -21.60 30.82 -6.72
CA GLY A 594 -20.26 31.42 -6.73
C GLY A 594 -19.26 30.62 -7.58
N TRP A 595 -19.24 29.29 -7.46
CA TRP A 595 -18.31 28.42 -8.19
C TRP A 595 -18.59 28.36 -9.70
N ARG A 596 -19.86 28.36 -10.12
CA ARG A 596 -20.29 28.30 -11.53
C ARG A 596 -19.70 29.39 -12.42
N ASN A 597 -19.35 30.53 -11.82
CA ASN A 597 -18.75 31.66 -12.52
C ASN A 597 -17.21 31.66 -12.51
N THR A 598 -16.58 30.58 -12.03
CA THR A 598 -15.12 30.50 -11.89
C THR A 598 -14.45 29.69 -12.99
N ARG A 599 -13.15 29.93 -13.20
CA ARG A 599 -12.33 29.16 -14.16
C ARG A 599 -12.28 27.68 -13.83
N SER A 600 -12.34 27.33 -12.55
CA SER A 600 -12.30 25.94 -12.10
C SER A 600 -13.54 25.15 -12.53
N TYR A 601 -14.71 25.81 -12.58
CA TYR A 601 -15.94 25.23 -13.10
C TYR A 601 -15.85 24.94 -14.61
N TYR A 602 -15.40 25.92 -15.40
CA TYR A 602 -15.23 25.73 -16.84
C TYR A 602 -14.17 24.68 -17.19
N SER A 603 -13.05 24.66 -16.45
CA SER A 603 -12.03 23.62 -16.58
C SER A 603 -12.60 22.23 -16.28
N PHE A 604 -13.42 22.11 -15.23
CA PHE A 604 -14.05 20.85 -14.85
C PHE A 604 -15.05 20.36 -15.91
N ILE A 605 -15.85 21.24 -16.50
CA ILE A 605 -16.73 20.88 -17.64
C ILE A 605 -15.89 20.37 -18.82
N SER A 606 -14.78 21.04 -19.14
CA SER A 606 -13.90 20.61 -20.22
C SER A 606 -13.29 19.24 -19.94
N ASP A 607 -12.87 18.97 -18.69
CA ASP A 607 -12.32 17.69 -18.28
C ASP A 607 -13.35 16.57 -18.36
N VAL A 608 -14.58 16.83 -17.91
CA VAL A 608 -15.72 15.92 -17.99
C VAL A 608 -16.05 15.61 -19.46
N ALA A 609 -16.14 16.62 -20.33
CA ALA A 609 -16.37 16.43 -21.76
C ALA A 609 -15.27 15.58 -22.44
N ARG A 610 -14.01 15.77 -22.05
CA ARG A 610 -12.88 14.99 -22.57
C ARG A 610 -12.98 13.52 -22.17
N GLN A 611 -13.31 13.24 -20.91
CA GLN A 611 -13.50 11.86 -20.43
C GLN A 611 -14.61 11.12 -21.20
N HIS A 612 -15.64 11.82 -21.68
CA HIS A 612 -16.68 11.19 -22.53
C HIS A 612 -16.21 10.84 -23.93
N SER A 613 -15.37 11.68 -24.51
CA SER A 613 -14.87 11.48 -25.87
C SER A 613 -14.03 10.20 -25.98
N TYR A 614 -13.27 9.86 -24.93
CA TYR A 614 -12.54 8.60 -24.82
C TYR A 614 -13.42 7.36 -24.63
N ASN A 615 -14.60 7.51 -24.04
CA ASN A 615 -15.55 6.42 -23.80
C ASN A 615 -16.55 6.21 -24.95
N ALA A 616 -16.48 7.01 -26.03
CA ALA A 616 -17.24 6.79 -27.24
C ALA A 616 -16.56 5.69 -28.10
N PRO A 617 -17.28 4.65 -28.55
CA PRO A 617 -16.69 3.61 -29.38
C PRO A 617 -16.17 4.20 -30.69
N SER A 618 -14.89 3.99 -30.99
CA SER A 618 -14.14 4.52 -32.13
C SER A 618 -14.60 3.99 -33.50
N SER A 619 -15.70 3.24 -33.58
CA SER A 619 -16.14 2.51 -34.78
C SER A 619 -17.41 3.06 -35.44
N ALA A 620 -17.78 4.32 -35.21
CA ALA A 620 -18.94 4.95 -35.84
C ALA A 620 -18.75 5.32 -37.34
N LEU A 621 -17.87 4.63 -38.07
CA LEU A 621 -17.62 4.83 -39.49
C LEU A 621 -17.51 3.49 -40.25
N SER A 622 -18.59 2.71 -40.32
CA SER A 622 -18.95 1.89 -41.51
C SER A 622 -20.30 1.17 -41.32
N PRO A 623 -21.37 1.48 -42.09
CA PRO A 623 -22.71 0.90 -41.88
C PRO A 623 -22.97 -0.51 -42.44
N THR A 624 -21.96 -1.33 -42.76
CA THR A 624 -22.21 -2.53 -43.61
C THR A 624 -21.64 -3.87 -43.14
N SER A 625 -21.33 -4.08 -41.85
CA SER A 625 -20.97 -5.42 -41.34
C SER A 625 -22.06 -6.03 -40.44
N PRO A 626 -22.47 -7.31 -40.62
CA PRO A 626 -23.51 -7.96 -39.81
C PRO A 626 -23.10 -8.29 -38.36
N THR A 627 -21.87 -7.99 -37.95
CA THR A 627 -21.37 -8.19 -36.59
C THR A 627 -21.02 -6.83 -35.98
N ALA A 628 -22.03 -6.06 -35.59
CA ALA A 628 -21.83 -4.81 -34.87
C ALA A 628 -21.34 -5.12 -33.42
N PRO A 629 -20.28 -4.47 -32.91
CA PRO A 629 -19.91 -4.60 -31.50
C PRO A 629 -21.03 -4.06 -30.63
N THR A 630 -21.45 -4.84 -29.64
CA THR A 630 -22.46 -4.46 -28.64
C THR A 630 -22.05 -3.15 -27.96
N LEU A 631 -22.90 -2.12 -28.01
CA LEU A 631 -22.64 -0.85 -27.30
C LEU A 631 -22.53 -1.12 -25.79
N LYS A 632 -21.43 -0.68 -25.16
CA LYS A 632 -21.28 -0.74 -23.70
C LYS A 632 -22.43 0.02 -23.02
N PRO A 633 -23.03 -0.51 -21.93
CA PRO A 633 -24.05 0.21 -21.17
C PRO A 633 -23.48 1.53 -20.61
N ARG A 634 -24.15 2.66 -20.90
CA ARG A 634 -23.84 3.95 -20.29
C ARG A 634 -24.47 3.99 -18.90
N ILE A 635 -23.64 3.98 -17.86
CA ILE A 635 -24.08 4.00 -16.46
C ILE A 635 -23.21 4.95 -15.62
N ASP A 636 -23.80 5.67 -14.67
CA ASP A 636 -23.04 6.36 -13.62
C ASP A 636 -22.65 5.33 -12.54
N LEU A 637 -21.47 4.74 -12.71
CA LEU A 637 -20.95 3.71 -11.80
C LEU A 637 -20.93 4.17 -10.33
N GLN A 638 -20.48 5.39 -10.08
CA GLN A 638 -20.39 5.93 -8.73
C GLN A 638 -21.79 6.08 -8.12
N HIS A 639 -22.77 6.59 -8.86
CA HIS A 639 -24.15 6.74 -8.39
C HIS A 639 -24.73 5.39 -7.98
N HIS A 640 -24.60 4.39 -8.84
CA HIS A 640 -25.17 3.07 -8.56
C HIS A 640 -24.43 2.31 -7.46
N HIS A 641 -23.11 2.45 -7.34
CA HIS A 641 -22.36 1.96 -6.19
C HIS A 641 -22.81 2.63 -4.89
N ASP A 642 -22.97 3.96 -4.88
CA ASP A 642 -23.43 4.69 -3.68
C ASP A 642 -24.87 4.32 -3.31
N ARG A 643 -25.72 3.95 -4.27
CA ARG A 643 -27.06 3.39 -3.98
C ARG A 643 -26.98 2.04 -3.29
N LEU A 644 -26.08 1.15 -3.70
CA LEU A 644 -25.83 -0.13 -2.99
C LEU A 644 -25.33 0.11 -1.56
N ARG A 645 -24.50 1.13 -1.37
CA ARG A 645 -23.89 1.49 -0.09
C ARG A 645 -24.87 2.15 0.88
N ASN A 646 -25.64 3.13 0.40
CA ASN A 646 -26.35 4.08 1.26
C ASN A 646 -27.87 3.84 1.35
N LEU A 647 -28.46 3.13 0.39
CA LEU A 647 -29.92 2.93 0.32
C LEU A 647 -30.35 1.51 0.64
N LYS A 648 -31.55 1.37 1.20
CA LYS A 648 -32.23 0.07 1.34
C LYS A 648 -32.96 -0.25 0.04
N LEU A 649 -32.31 -1.01 -0.83
CA LEU A 649 -32.86 -1.39 -2.13
C LEU A 649 -33.67 -2.68 -2.07
N SER A 650 -34.69 -2.78 -2.93
CA SER A 650 -35.37 -4.06 -3.17
C SER A 650 -34.42 -5.04 -3.89
N PRO A 651 -34.60 -6.37 -3.74
CA PRO A 651 -33.79 -7.34 -4.48
C PRO A 651 -33.81 -7.10 -5.99
N ALA A 652 -34.97 -6.80 -6.58
CA ALA A 652 -35.04 -6.51 -8.02
C ALA A 652 -34.18 -5.29 -8.42
N SER A 653 -34.22 -4.21 -7.61
CA SER A 653 -33.44 -3.00 -7.87
C SER A 653 -31.94 -3.20 -7.67
N ALA A 654 -31.54 -3.92 -6.61
CA ALA A 654 -30.15 -4.25 -6.35
C ALA A 654 -29.59 -5.18 -7.44
N GLY A 655 -30.36 -6.19 -7.86
CA GLY A 655 -30.01 -7.09 -8.95
C GLY A 655 -29.73 -6.35 -10.26
N ALA A 656 -30.60 -5.42 -10.65
CA ALA A 656 -30.39 -4.61 -11.86
C ALA A 656 -29.09 -3.79 -11.81
N ILE A 657 -28.75 -3.22 -10.64
CA ILE A 657 -27.49 -2.50 -10.45
C ILE A 657 -26.28 -3.44 -10.61
N TYR A 658 -26.29 -4.59 -9.94
CA TYR A 658 -25.19 -5.56 -10.02
C TYR A 658 -24.96 -6.02 -11.48
N LEU A 659 -26.03 -6.37 -12.19
CA LEU A 659 -25.94 -6.79 -13.59
C LEU A 659 -25.37 -5.68 -14.48
N ALA A 660 -25.80 -4.42 -14.29
CA ALA A 660 -25.28 -3.30 -15.05
C ALA A 660 -23.78 -3.04 -14.79
N ILE A 661 -23.34 -3.12 -13.52
CA ILE A 661 -21.92 -2.98 -13.17
C ILE A 661 -21.09 -4.13 -13.80
N CYS A 662 -21.59 -5.36 -13.77
CA CYS A 662 -20.94 -6.52 -14.40
C CYS A 662 -20.83 -6.38 -15.92
N ALA A 663 -21.89 -5.89 -16.58
CA ALA A 663 -21.92 -5.67 -18.02
C ALA A 663 -21.02 -4.51 -18.47
N HIS A 664 -20.85 -3.48 -17.63
CA HIS A 664 -19.97 -2.36 -17.92
C HIS A 664 -18.48 -2.70 -17.69
N SER A 665 -18.16 -3.44 -16.64
CA SER A 665 -16.78 -3.66 -16.16
C SER A 665 -16.10 -4.84 -16.86
N VAL A 666 -15.90 -4.74 -18.18
CA VAL A 666 -15.39 -5.82 -19.05
C VAL A 666 -13.93 -5.70 -19.45
N ASP A 667 -13.44 -4.48 -19.62
CA ASP A 667 -12.09 -4.18 -20.10
C ASP A 667 -11.22 -3.49 -19.03
N TYR A 668 -9.94 -3.33 -19.32
CA TYR A 668 -8.95 -2.75 -18.41
C TYR A 668 -9.38 -1.39 -17.83
N ASP A 669 -9.83 -0.46 -18.68
CA ASP A 669 -10.17 0.90 -18.24
C ASP A 669 -11.47 0.91 -17.43
N SER A 670 -12.47 0.12 -17.84
CA SER A 670 -13.73 -0.02 -17.09
C SER A 670 -13.52 -0.62 -15.69
N ILE A 671 -12.60 -1.60 -15.55
CA ILE A 671 -12.21 -2.16 -14.25
C ILE A 671 -11.44 -1.12 -13.45
N CYS A 672 -10.46 -0.42 -14.04
CA CYS A 672 -9.78 0.69 -13.36
C CYS A 672 -10.76 1.75 -12.85
N HIS A 673 -11.77 2.11 -13.64
CA HIS A 673 -12.83 3.02 -13.24
C HIS A 673 -13.61 2.48 -12.03
N LEU A 674 -14.02 1.20 -12.05
CA LEU A 674 -14.63 0.55 -10.89
C LEU A 674 -13.71 0.60 -9.64
N LEU A 675 -12.41 0.35 -9.79
CA LEU A 675 -11.47 0.40 -8.67
C LEU A 675 -11.31 1.81 -8.08
N THR A 676 -11.39 2.87 -8.90
CA THR A 676 -11.36 4.26 -8.40
C THR A 676 -12.56 4.61 -7.52
N ILE A 677 -13.73 4.00 -7.77
CA ILE A 677 -14.96 4.23 -6.98
C ILE A 677 -15.04 3.30 -5.75
N THR A 678 -14.28 2.21 -5.74
CA THR A 678 -14.16 1.26 -4.61
C THR A 678 -12.76 1.27 -3.98
N PRO A 679 -12.29 2.39 -3.40
CA PRO A 679 -10.93 2.49 -2.87
C PRO A 679 -10.72 1.58 -1.66
N LEU A 680 -9.48 1.08 -1.50
CA LEU A 680 -9.10 0.16 -0.40
C LEU A 680 -9.32 0.77 0.99
N SER A 681 -9.20 2.10 1.11
CA SER A 681 -9.42 2.84 2.34
C SER A 681 -10.90 2.92 2.77
N GLN A 682 -11.85 2.66 1.85
CA GLN A 682 -13.30 2.68 2.13
C GLN A 682 -13.98 1.37 1.71
N ALA A 683 -13.60 0.29 2.41
CA ALA A 683 -14.18 -1.05 2.27
C ALA A 683 -13.92 -1.77 0.93
N GLY A 684 -13.20 -1.16 -0.01
CA GLY A 684 -12.83 -1.80 -1.28
C GLY A 684 -14.03 -2.42 -2.00
N LEU A 685 -13.88 -3.65 -2.47
CA LEU A 685 -14.92 -4.37 -3.22
C LEU A 685 -16.11 -4.85 -2.36
N PHE A 686 -16.17 -4.55 -1.07
CA PHE A 686 -17.15 -5.14 -0.14
C PHE A 686 -18.61 -5.01 -0.61
N TYR A 687 -19.03 -3.82 -1.06
CA TYR A 687 -20.41 -3.59 -1.50
C TYR A 687 -20.72 -4.26 -2.85
N ILE A 688 -19.72 -4.44 -3.72
CA ILE A 688 -19.87 -5.23 -4.96
C ILE A 688 -20.02 -6.72 -4.61
N CYS A 689 -19.21 -7.20 -3.68
CA CYS A 689 -19.22 -8.59 -3.23
C CYS A 689 -20.50 -9.02 -2.52
N TYR A 690 -21.30 -8.09 -1.98
CA TYR A 690 -22.62 -8.40 -1.41
C TYR A 690 -23.56 -9.07 -2.43
N GLY A 691 -23.35 -8.83 -3.73
CA GLY A 691 -24.05 -9.50 -4.82
C GLY A 691 -23.93 -11.03 -4.81
N LEU A 692 -22.90 -11.60 -4.16
CA LEU A 692 -22.71 -13.05 -4.00
C LEU A 692 -23.79 -13.73 -3.13
N TRP A 693 -24.58 -12.94 -2.39
CA TRP A 693 -25.72 -13.42 -1.58
C TRP A 693 -27.06 -12.91 -2.09
N HIS A 694 -27.11 -12.35 -3.30
CA HIS A 694 -28.35 -11.93 -3.91
C HIS A 694 -29.31 -13.13 -4.10
N PRO A 695 -30.64 -13.00 -3.89
CA PRO A 695 -31.58 -14.12 -4.03
C PRO A 695 -31.65 -14.67 -5.46
N ASP A 696 -31.48 -13.82 -6.47
CA ASP A 696 -31.41 -14.23 -7.87
C ASP A 696 -30.07 -14.91 -8.20
N LYS A 697 -30.14 -16.12 -8.76
CA LYS A 697 -28.98 -16.93 -9.17
C LYS A 697 -28.20 -16.29 -10.30
N ASN A 698 -28.87 -15.63 -11.25
CA ASN A 698 -28.21 -14.98 -12.38
C ASN A 698 -27.27 -13.85 -11.90
N VAL A 699 -27.77 -13.03 -10.97
CA VAL A 699 -26.97 -11.96 -10.33
C VAL A 699 -25.74 -12.52 -9.63
N ARG A 700 -25.88 -13.62 -8.88
CA ARG A 700 -24.73 -14.28 -8.22
C ARG A 700 -23.70 -14.75 -9.25
N SER A 701 -24.15 -15.35 -10.35
CA SER A 701 -23.30 -15.83 -11.44
C SER A 701 -22.49 -14.71 -12.10
N GLU A 702 -23.15 -13.61 -12.45
CA GLU A 702 -22.53 -12.44 -13.08
C GLU A 702 -21.50 -11.77 -12.15
N ILE A 703 -21.80 -11.68 -10.85
CA ILE A 703 -20.86 -11.13 -9.87
C ILE A 703 -19.62 -12.02 -9.72
N VAL A 704 -19.78 -13.34 -9.77
CA VAL A 704 -18.62 -14.25 -9.83
C VAL A 704 -17.77 -13.95 -11.07
N GLY A 705 -18.38 -13.79 -12.25
CA GLY A 705 -17.66 -13.45 -13.49
C GLY A 705 -16.96 -12.07 -13.43
N LEU A 706 -17.56 -11.08 -12.77
CA LEU A 706 -16.89 -9.80 -12.50
C LEU A 706 -15.70 -9.97 -11.57
N LEU A 707 -15.84 -10.71 -10.47
CA LEU A 707 -14.76 -10.90 -9.50
C LEU A 707 -13.60 -11.73 -10.08
N GLU A 708 -13.87 -12.66 -10.98
CA GLU A 708 -12.83 -13.38 -11.75
C GLU A 708 -12.03 -12.42 -12.63
N ARG A 709 -12.71 -11.55 -13.39
CA ARG A 709 -12.04 -10.51 -14.19
C ARG A 709 -11.20 -9.57 -13.33
N ILE A 710 -11.72 -9.15 -12.17
CA ILE A 710 -10.97 -8.30 -11.23
C ILE A 710 -9.75 -9.05 -10.67
N GLN A 711 -9.87 -10.34 -10.38
CA GLN A 711 -8.76 -11.16 -9.89
C GLN A 711 -7.65 -11.31 -10.94
N GLU A 712 -8.00 -11.42 -12.22
CA GLU A 712 -7.05 -11.52 -13.34
C GLU A 712 -6.48 -10.15 -13.76
N HIS A 713 -7.20 -9.06 -13.48
CA HIS A 713 -6.77 -7.71 -13.82
C HIS A 713 -5.48 -7.33 -13.08
N PRO A 714 -4.45 -6.78 -13.76
CA PRO A 714 -3.14 -6.47 -13.15
C PRO A 714 -3.22 -5.60 -11.89
N VAL A 715 -4.11 -4.60 -11.91
CA VAL A 715 -4.39 -3.74 -10.75
C VAL A 715 -5.44 -4.37 -9.82
N GLY A 716 -6.43 -5.07 -10.38
CA GLY A 716 -7.59 -5.57 -9.64
C GLY A 716 -7.25 -6.71 -8.68
N ARG A 717 -6.20 -7.49 -9.01
CA ARG A 717 -5.68 -8.55 -8.15
C ARG A 717 -5.31 -8.03 -6.75
N HIS A 718 -4.83 -6.78 -6.64
CA HIS A 718 -4.48 -6.17 -5.37
C HIS A 718 -5.74 -5.88 -4.52
N TRP A 719 -6.84 -5.47 -5.17
CA TRP A 719 -8.14 -5.31 -4.52
C TRP A 719 -8.70 -6.65 -4.06
N TRP A 720 -8.68 -7.65 -4.94
CA TRP A 720 -9.12 -9.01 -4.62
C TRP A 720 -8.33 -9.63 -3.46
N ALA A 721 -7.01 -9.44 -3.42
CA ALA A 721 -6.15 -9.95 -2.36
C ALA A 721 -6.61 -9.45 -0.97
N ARG A 722 -7.06 -8.19 -0.89
CA ARG A 722 -7.52 -7.53 0.34
C ARG A 722 -8.98 -7.82 0.71
N VAL A 723 -9.72 -8.55 -0.13
CA VAL A 723 -11.05 -9.02 0.21
C VAL A 723 -10.97 -10.04 1.36
N GLY A 724 -11.80 -9.84 2.40
CA GLY A 724 -11.82 -10.68 3.60
C GLY A 724 -12.26 -12.13 3.34
N GLY A 725 -11.89 -13.05 4.25
CA GLY A 725 -12.13 -14.49 4.11
C GLY A 725 -13.60 -14.87 3.92
N TRP A 726 -14.53 -14.18 4.60
CA TRP A 726 -15.97 -14.39 4.45
C TRP A 726 -16.46 -14.19 3.01
N VAL A 727 -15.98 -13.14 2.35
CA VAL A 727 -16.32 -12.87 0.94
C VAL A 727 -15.72 -13.90 0.01
N LYS A 728 -14.45 -14.28 0.22
CA LYS A 728 -13.79 -15.33 -0.57
C LYS A 728 -14.57 -16.65 -0.48
N MET A 729 -15.06 -17.02 0.69
CA MET A 729 -15.93 -18.20 0.85
C MET A 729 -17.25 -18.07 0.07
N GLY A 730 -17.90 -16.91 0.14
CA GLY A 730 -19.12 -16.62 -0.63
C GLY A 730 -18.90 -16.76 -2.14
N PHE A 731 -17.75 -16.29 -2.63
CA PHE A 731 -17.34 -16.40 -4.03
C PHE A 731 -17.17 -17.87 -4.45
N TRP A 732 -16.40 -18.68 -3.71
CA TRP A 732 -16.21 -20.10 -4.04
C TRP A 732 -17.50 -20.92 -3.95
N ARG A 733 -18.45 -20.54 -3.08
CA ARG A 733 -19.79 -21.12 -3.05
C ARG A 733 -20.58 -20.79 -4.32
N ALA A 734 -20.69 -19.50 -4.65
CA ALA A 734 -21.45 -19.03 -5.81
C ALA A 734 -20.84 -19.54 -7.13
N ARG A 735 -19.51 -19.64 -7.21
CA ARG A 735 -18.81 -20.21 -8.37
C ARG A 735 -19.14 -21.69 -8.57
N ARG A 736 -19.08 -22.51 -7.52
CA ARG A 736 -19.50 -23.93 -7.60
C ARG A 736 -20.95 -24.08 -8.01
N GLU A 737 -21.83 -23.18 -7.55
CA GLU A 737 -23.23 -23.16 -7.94
C GLU A 737 -23.42 -22.87 -9.45
N ARG A 738 -22.63 -21.94 -9.99
CA ARG A 738 -22.57 -21.63 -11.43
C ARG A 738 -22.03 -22.82 -12.23
N ASP A 739 -20.89 -23.37 -11.82
CA ASP A 739 -20.22 -24.48 -12.52
C ASP A 739 -21.06 -25.79 -12.48
N ALA A 740 -21.87 -25.99 -11.44
CA ALA A 740 -22.80 -27.12 -11.37
C ALA A 740 -24.00 -26.93 -12.32
N ALA A 741 -24.44 -25.68 -12.52
CA ALA A 741 -25.53 -25.35 -13.43
C ALA A 741 -25.13 -25.55 -14.90
N SER A 742 -23.91 -25.18 -15.27
CA SER A 742 -23.42 -25.38 -16.63
C SER A 742 -23.27 -26.87 -16.97
N ARG A 743 -22.91 -27.71 -16.00
CA ARG A 743 -22.84 -29.17 -16.19
C ARG A 743 -24.21 -29.81 -16.39
N THR A 744 -25.25 -29.32 -15.71
CA THR A 744 -26.62 -29.83 -15.93
C THR A 744 -27.18 -29.40 -17.29
N ASP A 745 -26.83 -28.21 -17.78
CA ASP A 745 -27.20 -27.77 -19.12
C ASP A 745 -26.45 -28.56 -20.22
N ASP A 746 -25.15 -28.84 -20.03
CA ASP A 746 -24.36 -29.71 -20.93
C ASP A 746 -24.88 -31.16 -20.95
N ASP A 747 -25.32 -31.70 -19.81
CA ASP A 747 -25.92 -33.03 -19.72
C ASP A 747 -27.32 -33.08 -20.38
N ASP A 748 -28.13 -32.04 -20.26
CA ASP A 748 -29.44 -31.92 -20.94
C ASP A 748 -29.29 -31.67 -22.45
N GLU A 749 -28.25 -30.96 -22.90
CA GLU A 749 -27.91 -30.82 -24.33
C GLU A 749 -27.36 -32.12 -24.91
N ALA A 750 -26.55 -32.88 -24.15
CA ALA A 750 -26.09 -34.21 -24.52
C ALA A 750 -27.24 -35.24 -24.58
N ILE A 751 -28.22 -35.15 -23.67
CA ILE A 751 -29.43 -35.99 -23.69
C ILE A 751 -30.34 -35.64 -24.88
N ASN A 752 -30.45 -34.36 -25.25
CA ASN A 752 -31.20 -33.94 -26.44
C ASN A 752 -30.49 -34.28 -27.76
N ALA A 753 -29.15 -34.26 -27.80
CA ALA A 753 -28.37 -34.67 -28.97
C ALA A 753 -28.44 -36.20 -29.23
N VAL A 754 -28.61 -37.01 -28.17
CA VAL A 754 -28.84 -38.46 -28.29
C VAL A 754 -30.29 -38.80 -28.67
N GLY A 755 -31.24 -37.89 -28.45
CA GLY A 755 -32.66 -38.05 -28.80
C GLY A 755 -33.01 -37.97 -30.30
N VAL A 756 -32.08 -37.54 -31.16
CA VAL A 756 -32.35 -37.30 -32.60
C VAL A 756 -31.93 -38.48 -33.51
N ILE A 757 -31.30 -39.53 -32.99
CA ILE A 757 -30.71 -40.61 -33.84
C ILE A 757 -31.55 -41.90 -33.92
N ASN A 758 -32.64 -42.05 -33.16
CA ASN A 758 -33.51 -43.24 -33.29
C ASN A 758 -34.95 -42.89 -33.69
N SER A 759 -35.13 -42.50 -34.95
CA SER A 759 -36.42 -42.64 -35.64
C SER A 759 -36.20 -43.23 -37.03
N ASN A 760 -36.20 -44.56 -37.10
CA ASN A 760 -36.64 -45.34 -38.27
C ASN A 760 -36.56 -46.83 -37.90
N VAL A 761 -37.71 -47.47 -37.68
CA VAL A 761 -38.14 -48.78 -38.22
C VAL A 761 -39.51 -49.14 -37.60
N ASP A 762 -40.53 -48.95 -38.44
CA ASP A 762 -41.71 -49.81 -38.69
C ASP A 762 -42.64 -50.34 -37.57
N SER A 763 -43.86 -49.77 -37.60
CA SER A 763 -45.18 -50.41 -37.74
C SER A 763 -45.53 -51.69 -36.98
N PHE A 764 -46.58 -51.65 -36.14
CA PHE A 764 -47.90 -52.28 -36.36
C PHE A 764 -48.80 -52.19 -35.10
N GLY A 765 -50.01 -51.65 -35.26
CA GLY A 765 -51.25 -52.14 -34.65
C GLY A 765 -51.54 -52.01 -33.13
N GLY A 766 -52.67 -51.36 -32.80
CA GLY A 766 -53.62 -51.95 -31.83
C GLY A 766 -53.95 -51.20 -30.52
N ARG A 767 -55.03 -50.41 -30.56
CA ARG A 767 -56.13 -50.22 -29.59
C ARG A 767 -55.97 -50.54 -28.07
N VAL A 768 -56.39 -49.54 -27.27
CA VAL A 768 -57.30 -49.56 -26.08
C VAL A 768 -56.73 -50.01 -24.72
N GLY A 769 -56.97 -49.20 -23.67
CA GLY A 769 -57.19 -49.72 -22.31
C GLY A 769 -56.82 -48.80 -21.13
N ARG A 770 -57.81 -48.09 -20.58
CA ARG A 770 -57.83 -47.58 -19.19
C ARG A 770 -57.62 -48.71 -18.17
N ALA A 771 -56.92 -48.46 -17.05
CA ALA A 771 -57.47 -48.51 -15.68
C ALA A 771 -56.41 -48.61 -14.55
N ASN A 772 -56.64 -47.77 -13.53
CA ASN A 772 -56.27 -47.86 -12.12
C ASN A 772 -55.87 -49.23 -11.54
N ARG A 773 -54.90 -49.23 -10.60
CA ARG A 773 -55.16 -49.59 -9.18
C ARG A 773 -54.00 -49.29 -8.24
N LYS A 774 -54.39 -48.75 -7.09
CA LYS A 774 -53.65 -48.63 -5.82
C LYS A 774 -53.30 -50.01 -5.25
N THR A 775 -52.16 -50.13 -4.58
CA THR A 775 -52.05 -50.79 -3.25
C THR A 775 -50.77 -50.41 -2.54
N SER A 776 -50.95 -50.03 -1.27
CA SER A 776 -49.99 -49.73 -0.21
C SER A 776 -49.26 -50.97 0.32
N LEU A 777 -48.01 -50.84 0.78
CA LEU A 777 -47.61 -51.03 2.19
C LEU A 777 -46.12 -50.73 2.42
N ASN A 778 -45.84 -50.24 3.63
CA ASN A 778 -44.56 -49.83 4.23
C ASN A 778 -43.46 -50.91 4.24
N ILE A 779 -42.19 -50.48 4.27
CA ILE A 779 -41.14 -50.77 5.29
C ILE A 779 -39.83 -50.10 4.81
N GLU A 780 -39.22 -49.27 5.66
CA GLU A 780 -37.83 -48.78 5.56
C GLU A 780 -36.94 -49.59 6.54
N PRO A 781 -35.60 -49.48 6.55
CA PRO A 781 -34.63 -49.24 5.46
C PRO A 781 -33.49 -50.31 5.55
N THR A 782 -32.33 -50.09 4.89
CA THR A 782 -30.96 -50.63 5.17
C THR A 782 -30.28 -51.37 3.99
N LEU A 783 -29.31 -50.67 3.39
CA LEU A 783 -27.98 -51.10 2.91
C LEU A 783 -27.77 -52.16 1.79
N THR A 784 -26.88 -51.76 0.87
CA THR A 784 -25.93 -52.55 0.07
C THR A 784 -26.40 -53.09 -1.28
N LEU A 785 -25.81 -52.55 -2.36
CA LEU A 785 -25.65 -53.27 -3.63
C LEU A 785 -24.17 -53.21 -4.05
N PHE A 786 -23.66 -54.38 -4.42
CA PHE A 786 -22.32 -54.67 -4.87
C PHE A 786 -22.46 -55.43 -6.21
N ILE A 787 -21.57 -55.10 -7.16
CA ILE A 787 -21.01 -55.93 -8.27
C ILE A 787 -21.84 -56.18 -9.56
N VAL A 788 -21.17 -55.97 -10.71
CA VAL A 788 -20.90 -56.91 -11.86
C VAL A 788 -20.96 -56.15 -13.20
N ILE A 789 -19.84 -55.63 -13.77
CA ILE A 789 -18.77 -56.28 -14.60
C ILE A 789 -19.12 -56.31 -16.12
N ASN A 790 -18.34 -55.65 -17.00
CA ASN A 790 -17.25 -56.23 -17.83
C ASN A 790 -16.93 -55.40 -19.10
N PHE A 791 -15.64 -55.20 -19.40
CA PHE A 791 -14.93 -55.90 -20.50
C PHE A 791 -13.42 -55.59 -20.46
N GLU A 792 -12.60 -56.63 -20.28
CA GLU A 792 -11.18 -56.73 -20.69
C GLU A 792 -11.10 -56.79 -22.23
N SER A 793 -10.04 -56.44 -22.98
CA SER A 793 -8.63 -56.88 -22.96
C SER A 793 -7.91 -56.15 -24.12
N ILE A 794 -6.60 -55.88 -24.11
CA ILE A 794 -5.56 -56.70 -24.77
C ILE A 794 -4.14 -56.22 -24.33
N ASN A 795 -3.29 -57.22 -24.07
CA ASN A 795 -1.88 -57.29 -23.65
C ASN A 795 -0.84 -56.84 -24.74
N PRO A 796 0.49 -56.65 -24.44
CA PRO A 796 1.47 -57.69 -24.06
C PRO A 796 2.43 -57.32 -22.90
N ILE A 797 2.82 -58.22 -21.97
CA ILE A 797 3.68 -59.44 -22.01
C ILE A 797 5.20 -59.15 -22.15
N VAL A 798 5.94 -59.17 -21.01
CA VAL A 798 7.03 -60.13 -20.60
C VAL A 798 8.48 -59.72 -21.01
N THR A 799 9.61 -59.87 -20.28
CA THR A 799 10.01 -60.34 -18.93
C THR A 799 11.57 -60.33 -18.80
N PHE A 800 12.12 -60.14 -17.58
CA PHE A 800 13.47 -60.49 -17.01
C PHE A 800 14.80 -60.27 -17.80
N LYS A 801 15.84 -59.66 -17.15
CA LYS A 801 16.90 -60.29 -16.31
C LYS A 801 18.11 -59.35 -16.05
N LYS A 802 18.87 -59.70 -15.00
CA LYS A 802 19.98 -58.97 -14.34
C LYS A 802 21.36 -59.38 -14.92
N ASN A 803 22.31 -58.42 -14.95
CA ASN A 803 23.79 -58.51 -14.95
C ASN A 803 24.56 -59.23 -16.10
N GLN A 804 25.42 -58.51 -16.84
CA GLN A 804 26.90 -58.44 -16.68
C GLN A 804 27.61 -57.69 -17.86
N TYR A 805 28.56 -56.82 -17.48
CA TYR A 805 29.76 -56.25 -18.16
C TYR A 805 29.95 -56.50 -19.68
N THR A 806 30.16 -55.48 -20.52
CA THR A 806 31.42 -54.72 -20.71
C THR A 806 31.14 -53.64 -21.77
N GLY A 807 31.59 -52.39 -21.60
CA GLY A 807 32.72 -51.88 -22.39
C GLY A 807 32.27 -51.12 -23.65
N VAL A 808 32.80 -49.90 -23.85
CA VAL A 808 32.72 -49.10 -25.09
C VAL A 808 31.44 -48.25 -25.34
N VAL A 809 31.07 -47.36 -24.41
CA VAL A 809 30.57 -46.01 -24.76
C VAL A 809 30.95 -45.01 -23.64
N LYS A 810 32.24 -44.96 -23.27
CA LYS A 810 32.76 -44.02 -22.25
C LYS A 810 33.67 -42.93 -22.83
N HIS A 811 33.74 -42.79 -24.16
CA HIS A 811 34.73 -41.91 -24.78
C HIS A 811 34.20 -40.70 -25.54
N THR A 812 32.93 -40.64 -25.95
CA THR A 812 32.42 -39.49 -26.72
C THR A 812 31.83 -38.37 -25.84
N MET A 813 31.27 -38.68 -24.66
CA MET A 813 30.76 -37.63 -23.73
C MET A 813 31.83 -37.04 -22.80
N ARG A 814 33.01 -37.64 -22.67
CA ARG A 814 34.10 -37.11 -21.82
C ARG A 814 35.00 -36.10 -22.52
N SER A 815 34.97 -36.03 -23.85
CA SER A 815 35.77 -35.06 -24.61
C SER A 815 35.06 -33.69 -24.71
N ALA A 816 33.73 -33.69 -24.80
CA ALA A 816 32.93 -32.45 -24.76
C ALA A 816 32.96 -31.76 -23.38
N PHE A 817 33.02 -32.53 -22.29
CA PHE A 817 33.09 -31.97 -20.93
C PHE A 817 34.50 -31.54 -20.52
N LYS A 818 35.57 -32.13 -21.10
CA LYS A 818 36.96 -31.76 -20.80
C LYS A 818 37.46 -30.55 -21.59
N ASN A 819 36.91 -30.27 -22.76
CA ASN A 819 37.25 -29.05 -23.51
C ASN A 819 36.48 -27.81 -23.01
N PHE A 820 35.35 -28.00 -22.33
CA PHE A 820 34.64 -26.92 -21.63
C PHE A 820 35.37 -26.47 -20.34
N VAL A 821 36.07 -27.38 -19.66
CA VAL A 821 36.71 -27.11 -18.35
C VAL A 821 38.18 -26.66 -18.45
N ARG A 822 38.81 -26.65 -19.65
CA ARG A 822 40.27 -26.41 -19.77
C ARG A 822 40.70 -25.06 -20.36
N ASN A 823 39.78 -24.17 -20.72
CA ASN A 823 40.12 -22.86 -21.31
C ASN A 823 39.84 -21.63 -20.42
N GLN A 824 39.71 -21.80 -19.10
CA GLN A 824 39.73 -20.68 -18.16
C GLN A 824 40.73 -20.90 -17.02
N THR A 825 41.99 -20.58 -17.29
CA THR A 825 42.97 -20.24 -16.24
C THR A 825 43.89 -19.12 -16.73
N SER A 826 43.48 -17.86 -16.53
CA SER A 826 44.34 -16.74 -16.08
C SER A 826 43.57 -15.42 -16.02
N PRO A 827 43.99 -14.47 -15.16
CA PRO A 827 43.11 -13.89 -14.16
C PRO A 827 42.60 -12.49 -14.54
N PHE A 828 41.28 -12.29 -14.52
CA PHE A 828 40.64 -10.97 -14.53
C PHE A 828 39.44 -10.94 -13.58
N ARG A 829 39.29 -9.78 -12.92
CA ARG A 829 38.54 -9.49 -11.68
C ARG A 829 37.08 -9.97 -11.66
N GLN A 830 36.72 -10.52 -10.51
CA GLN A 830 35.39 -10.90 -10.03
C GLN A 830 34.46 -9.66 -9.93
N GLU A 831 33.40 -9.62 -10.72
CA GLU A 831 32.17 -8.90 -10.36
C GLU A 831 31.24 -9.91 -9.66
N ASP A 832 30.75 -9.54 -8.48
CA ASP A 832 30.06 -10.42 -7.55
C ASP A 832 28.68 -10.88 -8.04
N VAL A 833 28.53 -12.20 -8.14
CA VAL A 833 27.24 -12.89 -8.06
C VAL A 833 26.67 -12.62 -6.66
N GLN A 834 25.56 -11.88 -6.56
CA GLN A 834 24.81 -11.72 -5.30
C GLN A 834 24.29 -13.10 -4.86
N THR A 835 25.09 -13.82 -4.06
CA THR A 835 24.60 -14.92 -3.24
C THR A 835 23.65 -14.33 -2.20
N ALA A 836 22.42 -14.84 -2.11
CA ALA A 836 21.50 -14.47 -1.04
C ALA A 836 22.21 -14.61 0.32
N THR A 837 22.22 -13.55 1.13
CA THR A 837 22.80 -13.60 2.48
C THR A 837 22.09 -14.68 3.31
N PRO A 838 22.82 -15.63 3.92
CA PRO A 838 22.22 -16.70 4.68
C PRO A 838 21.45 -16.17 5.90
N LYS A 839 20.31 -16.79 6.19
CA LYS A 839 19.43 -16.47 7.32
C LYS A 839 19.59 -17.50 8.43
N TYR A 840 19.48 -17.04 9.67
CA TYR A 840 19.64 -17.89 10.83
C TYR A 840 18.50 -17.69 11.83
N VAL A 841 18.07 -18.79 12.45
CA VAL A 841 17.12 -18.80 13.55
C VAL A 841 17.85 -19.30 14.79
N ILE A 842 17.77 -18.51 15.84
CA ILE A 842 18.55 -18.69 17.07
C ILE A 842 17.55 -18.79 18.22
N ALA A 843 17.74 -19.72 19.14
CA ALA A 843 16.97 -19.72 20.39
C ALA A 843 17.80 -19.19 21.56
N HIS A 844 17.21 -18.29 22.34
CA HIS A 844 17.81 -17.75 23.54
C HIS A 844 17.77 -18.78 24.66
N PHE A 845 18.90 -19.01 25.33
CA PHE A 845 19.06 -20.08 26.31
C PHE A 845 19.63 -19.50 27.61
N ILE A 846 18.85 -19.57 28.68
CA ILE A 846 19.22 -19.08 30.02
C ILE A 846 20.14 -20.12 30.68
N LEU A 847 21.44 -19.81 30.81
CA LEU A 847 22.39 -20.79 31.35
C LEU A 847 22.20 -21.04 32.85
N GLY A 848 21.71 -20.06 33.60
CA GLY A 848 21.40 -20.24 35.03
C GLY A 848 20.44 -21.41 35.29
N ASN A 849 19.56 -21.72 34.33
CA ASN A 849 18.61 -22.83 34.41
C ASN A 849 19.22 -24.19 34.03
N ALA A 850 20.49 -24.23 33.62
CA ALA A 850 21.18 -25.42 33.11
C ALA A 850 22.30 -25.95 34.02
N ALA A 851 22.47 -25.40 35.23
CA ALA A 851 23.52 -25.81 36.15
C ALA A 851 23.57 -27.33 36.41
N ALA A 852 22.39 -27.95 36.53
CA ALA A 852 22.26 -29.39 36.77
C ALA A 852 22.23 -30.25 35.49
N MET A 853 22.25 -29.65 34.29
CA MET A 853 22.18 -30.41 33.04
C MET A 853 23.47 -31.20 32.80
N THR A 854 23.30 -32.45 32.35
CA THR A 854 24.39 -33.29 31.89
C THR A 854 24.72 -33.01 30.42
N VAL A 855 25.85 -33.52 29.94
CA VAL A 855 26.20 -33.45 28.50
C VAL A 855 25.14 -34.15 27.64
N ASP A 856 24.51 -35.22 28.14
CA ASP A 856 23.46 -35.93 27.41
C ASP A 856 22.16 -35.11 27.36
N ASP A 857 21.81 -34.36 28.42
CA ASP A 857 20.69 -33.40 28.37
C ASP A 857 20.95 -32.30 27.34
N TRP A 858 22.18 -31.78 27.26
CA TRP A 858 22.56 -30.82 26.22
C TRP A 858 22.51 -31.43 24.82
N CYS A 859 22.93 -32.67 24.64
CA CYS A 859 22.81 -33.37 23.36
C CYS A 859 21.34 -33.52 22.94
N ASP A 860 20.46 -33.86 23.89
CA ASP A 860 19.02 -33.99 23.67
C ASP A 860 18.40 -32.66 23.22
N ASP A 861 18.66 -31.58 23.95
CA ASP A 861 18.18 -30.23 23.60
C ASP A 861 18.71 -29.75 22.24
N ILE A 862 20.00 -29.98 21.93
CA ILE A 862 20.59 -29.61 20.63
C ILE A 862 19.95 -30.41 19.49
N ASN A 863 19.76 -31.71 19.67
CA ASN A 863 19.12 -32.55 18.65
C ASN A 863 17.67 -32.10 18.40
N GLN A 864 16.93 -31.79 19.46
CA GLN A 864 15.55 -31.32 19.33
C GLN A 864 15.49 -29.94 18.66
N ALA A 865 16.32 -28.98 19.06
CA ALA A 865 16.37 -27.67 18.43
C ALA A 865 16.76 -27.75 16.95
N SER A 866 17.76 -28.58 16.63
CA SER A 866 18.17 -28.87 15.25
C SER A 866 17.01 -29.47 14.44
N ALA A 867 16.25 -30.41 15.02
CA ALA A 867 15.07 -30.99 14.38
C ALA A 867 13.95 -29.97 14.11
N TYR A 868 13.82 -28.95 14.97
CA TYR A 868 12.92 -27.82 14.72
C TYR A 868 13.42 -26.84 13.65
N GLY A 869 14.68 -26.96 13.20
CA GLY A 869 15.29 -26.09 12.20
C GLY A 869 16.03 -24.87 12.78
N ILE A 870 16.21 -24.83 14.11
CA ILE A 870 16.99 -23.81 14.82
C ILE A 870 18.48 -24.05 14.52
N ASP A 871 19.21 -22.99 14.22
CA ASP A 871 20.62 -23.06 13.80
C ASP A 871 21.60 -22.96 14.99
N ALA A 872 21.20 -22.21 16.04
CA ALA A 872 22.06 -21.95 17.16
C ALA A 872 21.34 -21.68 18.49
N PHE A 873 22.07 -21.84 19.60
CA PHE A 873 21.70 -21.25 20.88
C PHE A 873 22.52 -19.99 21.21
N ALA A 874 21.81 -18.95 21.66
CA ALA A 874 22.39 -17.79 22.31
C ALA A 874 22.52 -18.09 23.80
N LEU A 875 23.74 -18.35 24.27
CA LEU A 875 24.03 -18.75 25.64
C LEU A 875 24.08 -17.51 26.53
N ASN A 876 22.96 -17.18 27.16
CA ASN A 876 22.82 -16.06 28.10
C ASN A 876 23.51 -16.37 29.42
N ILE A 877 24.56 -15.61 29.73
CA ILE A 877 25.41 -15.78 30.91
C ILE A 877 25.38 -14.54 31.80
N ALA A 878 25.17 -14.77 33.10
CA ALA A 878 25.21 -13.74 34.14
C ALA A 878 26.63 -13.56 34.67
N PHE A 879 27.07 -12.35 35.01
CA PHE A 879 28.48 -12.09 35.33
C PHE A 879 29.02 -12.92 36.50
N LEU A 880 28.33 -12.92 37.64
CA LEU A 880 28.78 -13.58 38.88
C LEU A 880 28.25 -15.01 39.06
N ASP A 881 27.70 -15.65 38.02
CA ASP A 881 27.28 -17.04 38.14
C ASP A 881 28.50 -17.97 38.23
N PRO A 882 28.71 -18.66 39.36
CA PRO A 882 29.85 -19.55 39.55
C PRO A 882 29.81 -20.76 38.61
N ASN A 883 28.65 -21.10 38.05
CA ASN A 883 28.47 -22.28 37.20
C ASN A 883 28.78 -22.02 35.73
N ASN A 884 28.97 -20.76 35.33
CA ASN A 884 29.16 -20.37 33.92
C ASN A 884 30.18 -21.23 33.18
N ASP A 885 31.38 -21.38 33.73
CA ASP A 885 32.47 -22.07 33.04
C ASP A 885 32.20 -23.58 32.91
N GLU A 886 31.58 -24.20 33.92
CA GLU A 886 31.19 -25.60 33.88
C GLU A 886 30.08 -25.84 32.85
N ILE A 887 29.03 -25.01 32.85
CA ILE A 887 27.89 -25.15 31.95
C ILE A 887 28.31 -24.90 30.50
N LEU A 888 29.06 -23.83 30.24
CA LEU A 888 29.57 -23.53 28.90
C LEU A 888 30.44 -24.67 28.36
N SER A 889 31.34 -25.21 29.20
CA SER A 889 32.16 -26.36 28.83
C SER A 889 31.30 -27.57 28.44
N LYS A 890 30.26 -27.91 29.23
CA LYS A 890 29.32 -29.00 28.90
C LYS A 890 28.56 -28.74 27.60
N ALA A 891 28.07 -27.53 27.38
CA ALA A 891 27.30 -27.16 26.20
C ALA A 891 28.14 -27.26 24.92
N PHE A 892 29.35 -26.68 24.91
CA PHE A 892 30.27 -26.77 23.77
C PHE A 892 30.73 -28.21 23.54
N HIS A 893 31.03 -28.96 24.60
CA HIS A 893 31.37 -30.37 24.49
C HIS A 893 30.24 -31.21 23.86
N ALA A 894 28.99 -30.97 24.25
CA ALA A 894 27.83 -31.62 23.66
C ALA A 894 27.68 -31.31 22.17
N ALA A 895 27.78 -30.03 21.79
CA ALA A 895 27.70 -29.63 20.38
C ALA A 895 28.84 -30.23 19.53
N GLU A 896 30.06 -30.29 20.06
CA GLU A 896 31.20 -30.93 19.41
C GLU A 896 31.03 -32.45 19.30
N ARG A 897 30.48 -33.10 20.34
CA ARG A 897 30.14 -34.54 20.34
C ARG A 897 29.12 -34.87 19.25
N LEU A 898 28.21 -33.96 18.94
CA LEU A 898 27.24 -34.09 17.84
C LEU A 898 27.81 -33.67 16.46
N GLY A 899 29.13 -33.45 16.35
CA GLY A 899 29.81 -33.13 15.10
C GLY A 899 29.90 -31.64 14.78
N GLY A 900 29.49 -30.76 15.70
CA GLY A 900 29.65 -29.31 15.59
C GLY A 900 28.77 -28.64 14.52
N GLY A 901 27.73 -29.32 14.02
CA GLY A 901 26.79 -28.77 13.03
C GLY A 901 25.91 -27.66 13.62
N PHE A 902 25.30 -27.92 14.78
CA PHE A 902 24.54 -26.94 15.56
C PHE A 902 25.49 -25.96 16.25
N LYS A 903 25.13 -24.68 16.29
CA LYS A 903 26.05 -23.61 16.71
C LYS A 903 25.69 -23.04 18.08
N LEU A 904 26.69 -22.51 18.77
CA LEU A 904 26.54 -21.85 20.06
C LEU A 904 27.29 -20.53 20.06
N TYR A 905 26.77 -19.51 20.71
CA TYR A 905 27.54 -18.28 20.95
C TYR A 905 27.18 -17.62 22.27
N LEU A 906 28.05 -16.70 22.70
CA LEU A 906 27.90 -16.04 23.99
C LEU A 906 26.95 -14.83 23.88
N ASN A 907 25.94 -14.81 24.74
CA ASN A 907 25.11 -13.64 25.02
C ASN A 907 25.44 -13.18 26.44
N PHE A 908 26.06 -12.00 26.57
CA PHE A 908 26.44 -11.47 27.89
C PHE A 908 25.28 -10.70 28.49
N ASP A 909 24.77 -11.18 29.62
CA ASP A 909 23.71 -10.50 30.35
C ASP A 909 24.31 -9.44 31.26
N TYR A 910 24.07 -8.16 30.96
CA TYR A 910 24.57 -7.04 31.76
C TYR A 910 23.61 -6.63 32.90
N GLN A 911 22.42 -7.22 32.97
CA GLN A 911 21.43 -6.98 34.02
C GLN A 911 21.39 -8.12 35.04
N ALA A 912 21.94 -9.29 34.71
CA ALA A 912 21.98 -10.44 35.59
C ALA A 912 23.28 -10.53 36.40
N TRP A 913 23.13 -10.37 37.73
CA TRP A 913 24.15 -10.64 38.74
C TRP A 913 25.44 -9.81 38.55
N GLY A 914 25.28 -8.55 38.17
CA GLY A 914 26.36 -7.56 38.09
C GLY A 914 26.78 -7.21 36.66
N VAL A 915 27.71 -6.27 36.56
CA VAL A 915 28.19 -5.72 35.28
C VAL A 915 29.45 -6.44 34.83
N TRP A 916 29.50 -6.84 33.56
CA TRP A 916 30.67 -7.46 32.97
C TRP A 916 31.81 -6.45 32.74
N SER A 917 33.03 -6.81 33.16
CA SER A 917 34.23 -6.06 32.77
C SER A 917 34.69 -6.41 31.35
N ALA A 918 35.24 -5.45 30.61
CA ALA A 918 35.77 -5.67 29.26
C ALA A 918 36.75 -6.86 29.18
N ASN A 919 37.66 -6.98 30.15
CA ASN A 919 38.63 -8.08 30.19
C ASN A 919 37.98 -9.45 30.39
N SER A 920 36.93 -9.53 31.22
CA SER A 920 36.17 -10.77 31.41
C SER A 920 35.45 -11.20 30.14
N VAL A 921 34.86 -10.25 29.41
CA VAL A 921 34.20 -10.49 28.12
C VAL A 921 35.23 -10.99 27.09
N ILE A 922 36.36 -10.30 26.94
CA ILE A 922 37.45 -10.67 26.01
C ILE A 922 37.95 -12.08 26.31
N SER A 923 38.20 -12.40 27.58
CA SER A 923 38.70 -13.71 27.99
C SER A 923 37.73 -14.83 27.60
N LYS A 924 36.42 -14.67 27.86
CA LYS A 924 35.41 -15.68 27.53
C LYS A 924 35.22 -15.85 26.03
N ILE A 925 35.16 -14.76 25.26
CA ILE A 925 35.09 -14.83 23.80
C ILE A 925 36.31 -15.58 23.26
N ASN A 926 37.52 -15.20 23.69
CA ASN A 926 38.75 -15.80 23.21
C ASN A 926 38.89 -17.29 23.55
N HIS A 927 38.32 -17.72 24.67
CA HIS A 927 38.31 -19.12 25.08
C HIS A 927 37.45 -20.00 24.16
N TYR A 928 36.23 -19.55 23.84
CA TYR A 928 35.27 -20.38 23.11
C TYR A 928 35.28 -20.17 21.59
N GLN A 929 35.73 -19.01 21.09
CA GLN A 929 35.66 -18.71 19.67
C GLN A 929 36.37 -19.73 18.79
N THR A 930 37.39 -20.44 19.28
CA THR A 930 38.14 -21.45 18.53
C THR A 930 37.40 -22.78 18.38
N SER A 931 36.31 -23.01 19.13
CA SER A 931 35.50 -24.22 19.00
C SER A 931 34.86 -24.29 17.60
N PRO A 932 34.83 -25.48 16.96
CA PRO A 932 34.10 -25.68 15.70
C PRO A 932 32.57 -25.51 15.86
N ALA A 933 32.05 -25.64 17.07
CA ALA A 933 30.65 -25.39 17.40
C ALA A 933 30.33 -23.89 17.62
N TYR A 934 31.33 -23.00 17.65
CA TYR A 934 31.07 -21.58 17.85
C TYR A 934 30.41 -20.95 16.62
N PHE A 935 29.32 -20.19 16.82
CA PHE A 935 28.62 -19.51 15.72
C PHE A 935 29.48 -18.38 15.15
N ARG A 936 29.70 -18.43 13.84
CA ARG A 936 30.46 -17.41 13.11
C ARG A 936 29.61 -16.83 12.01
N TYR A 937 29.58 -15.50 11.96
CA TYR A 937 28.93 -14.76 10.89
C TYR A 937 29.98 -13.98 10.10
N LEU A 938 29.99 -14.15 8.78
CA LEU A 938 31.02 -13.57 7.89
C LEU A 938 32.45 -13.89 8.37
N GLY A 939 32.67 -15.11 8.86
CA GLY A 939 33.96 -15.61 9.37
C GLY A 939 34.34 -15.14 10.78
N LYS A 940 33.61 -14.17 11.35
CA LYS A 940 33.88 -13.59 12.67
C LYS A 940 33.08 -14.29 13.78
N PRO A 941 33.63 -14.43 15.01
CA PRO A 941 32.88 -14.92 16.16
C PRO A 941 31.67 -14.01 16.42
N PHE A 942 30.46 -14.57 16.43
CA PHE A 942 29.25 -13.80 16.68
C PHE A 942 29.04 -13.60 18.19
N VAL A 943 28.69 -12.39 18.62
CA VAL A 943 28.47 -12.07 20.04
C VAL A 943 27.26 -11.13 20.16
N SER A 944 26.48 -11.29 21.23
CA SER A 944 25.39 -10.37 21.58
C SER A 944 25.38 -10.07 23.08
N THR A 945 24.53 -9.14 23.50
CA THR A 945 24.24 -8.86 24.90
C THR A 945 22.75 -8.87 25.15
N PHE A 946 22.35 -9.05 26.41
CA PHE A 946 21.10 -8.52 26.92
C PHE A 946 21.42 -7.21 27.65
N GLU A 947 20.90 -6.11 27.12
CA GLU A 947 21.20 -4.75 27.57
C GLU A 947 22.73 -4.46 27.63
N GLY A 948 23.18 -3.68 28.63
CA GLY A 948 24.59 -3.25 28.76
C GLY A 948 24.86 -1.85 28.20
N THR A 949 23.83 -1.02 28.08
CA THR A 949 23.93 0.34 27.53
C THR A 949 24.86 1.27 28.33
N GLY A 950 25.04 1.01 29.63
CA GLY A 950 26.04 1.68 30.47
C GLY A 950 27.49 1.30 30.19
N ASN A 951 27.73 0.27 29.38
CA ASN A 951 29.05 -0.29 29.06
C ASN A 951 29.37 -0.26 27.56
N ILE A 952 28.64 0.56 26.79
CA ILE A 952 28.83 0.68 25.34
C ILE A 952 30.29 1.03 24.99
N ASP A 953 30.92 1.89 25.78
CA ASP A 953 32.28 2.38 25.54
C ASP A 953 33.37 1.30 25.74
N ASP A 954 33.05 0.16 26.35
CA ASP A 954 33.97 -0.97 26.47
C ASP A 954 34.13 -1.72 25.13
N TRP A 955 33.07 -1.76 24.32
CA TRP A 955 32.96 -2.62 23.14
C TRP A 955 33.96 -2.34 22.01
N PRO A 956 34.40 -1.10 21.73
CA PRO A 956 35.51 -0.87 20.80
C PRO A 956 36.77 -1.66 21.17
N SER A 957 37.14 -1.70 22.46
CA SER A 957 38.31 -2.45 22.92
C SER A 957 38.11 -3.96 22.86
N ILE A 958 36.90 -4.43 23.20
CA ILE A 958 36.52 -5.84 23.14
C ILE A 958 36.57 -6.34 21.68
N LYS A 959 35.98 -5.59 20.75
CA LYS A 959 36.01 -5.92 19.32
C LYS A 959 37.42 -5.91 18.76
N ALA A 960 38.26 -4.95 19.15
CA ALA A 960 39.65 -4.92 18.73
C ALA A 960 40.44 -6.16 19.21
N ALA A 961 40.17 -6.63 20.43
CA ALA A 961 40.87 -7.79 21.02
C ALA A 961 40.36 -9.15 20.53
N THR A 962 39.10 -9.24 20.10
CA THR A 962 38.43 -10.51 19.78
C THR A 962 38.06 -10.66 18.29
N ASN A 963 38.00 -9.55 17.55
CA ASN A 963 37.48 -9.48 16.18
C ASN A 963 36.06 -10.04 16.03
N CYS A 964 35.22 -9.90 17.07
CA CYS A 964 33.84 -10.39 17.05
C CYS A 964 32.93 -9.55 16.11
N TYR A 965 31.85 -10.19 15.65
CA TYR A 965 30.71 -9.55 15.00
C TYR A 965 29.65 -9.32 16.07
N PHE A 966 29.39 -8.05 16.39
CA PHE A 966 28.64 -7.67 17.58
C PHE A 966 27.22 -7.19 17.25
N VAL A 967 26.21 -7.91 17.76
CA VAL A 967 24.78 -7.61 17.58
C VAL A 967 24.10 -7.55 18.95
N PRO A 968 24.19 -6.41 19.66
CA PRO A 968 23.58 -6.24 20.98
C PRO A 968 22.06 -6.09 20.91
N ASP A 969 21.39 -6.54 21.97
CA ASP A 969 20.07 -6.02 22.33
C ASP A 969 20.25 -4.79 23.24
N TRP A 970 19.80 -3.64 22.75
CA TRP A 970 19.74 -2.36 23.50
C TRP A 970 18.34 -1.76 23.39
N SER A 971 17.32 -2.61 23.59
CA SER A 971 15.92 -2.20 23.48
C SER A 971 15.55 -1.06 24.43
N SER A 972 16.23 -0.91 25.58
CA SER A 972 16.05 0.24 26.47
C SER A 972 16.35 1.61 25.84
N LEU A 973 17.14 1.67 24.76
CA LEU A 973 17.40 2.90 23.99
C LEU A 973 16.41 3.08 22.83
N GLY A 974 15.65 2.05 22.50
CA GLY A 974 14.85 1.95 21.27
C GLY A 974 15.70 1.97 19.98
N PRO A 975 15.05 1.81 18.81
CA PRO A 975 15.73 1.75 17.52
C PRO A 975 16.66 2.94 17.24
N HIS A 976 16.17 4.17 17.43
CA HIS A 976 16.94 5.38 17.14
C HIS A 976 18.07 5.64 18.13
N GLY A 977 17.88 5.30 19.42
CA GLY A 977 18.92 5.46 20.43
C GLY A 977 20.06 4.47 20.23
N ALA A 978 19.73 3.20 20.01
CA ALA A 978 20.70 2.15 19.69
C ALA A 978 21.41 2.41 18.34
N GLY A 979 20.68 2.99 17.38
CA GLY A 979 21.19 3.36 16.06
C GLY A 979 22.41 4.27 16.04
N LYS A 980 22.58 5.11 17.07
CA LYS A 980 23.71 6.05 17.19
C LYS A 980 25.08 5.37 17.26
N TYR A 981 25.10 4.09 17.62
CA TYR A 981 26.31 3.30 17.84
C TYR A 981 26.60 2.32 16.70
N LEU A 982 25.80 2.33 15.63
CA LEU A 982 25.97 1.47 14.47
C LEU A 982 27.24 1.79 13.69
N GLY A 983 27.92 0.74 13.23
CA GLY A 983 29.15 0.82 12.44
C GLY A 983 30.41 1.03 13.28
N ALA A 984 30.40 1.99 14.20
CA ALA A 984 31.53 2.24 15.09
C ALA A 984 31.65 1.19 16.20
N ILE A 985 30.52 0.76 16.77
CA ILE A 985 30.47 -0.18 17.90
C ILE A 985 29.68 -1.43 17.52
N ALA A 986 28.39 -1.27 17.22
CA ALA A 986 27.51 -2.39 16.85
C ALA A 986 27.56 -2.68 15.35
N ASP A 987 27.63 -3.96 14.97
CA ASP A 987 27.63 -4.40 13.57
C ASP A 987 26.21 -4.68 13.04
N GLY A 988 25.29 -4.98 13.95
CA GLY A 988 23.84 -5.08 13.76
C GLY A 988 23.12 -4.81 15.09
N LEU A 989 21.80 -4.94 15.14
CA LEU A 989 21.03 -4.79 16.38
C LEU A 989 20.05 -5.95 16.57
N ALA A 990 19.85 -6.33 17.82
CA ALA A 990 18.76 -7.18 18.27
C ALA A 990 17.71 -6.35 19.00
N SER A 991 16.48 -6.87 19.07
CA SER A 991 15.44 -6.35 19.95
C SER A 991 14.98 -7.43 20.91
N TRP A 992 14.56 -7.03 22.11
CA TRP A 992 13.94 -7.86 23.14
C TRP A 992 12.42 -7.67 23.22
N ASN A 993 11.86 -6.73 22.45
CA ASN A 993 10.44 -6.38 22.49
C ASN A 993 9.62 -7.42 21.71
N ALA A 994 9.50 -8.63 22.29
CA ALA A 994 8.80 -9.76 21.69
C ALA A 994 7.28 -9.77 21.95
N TRP A 995 6.79 -8.91 22.85
CA TRP A 995 5.41 -8.90 23.32
C TRP A 995 4.76 -7.52 23.18
N PRO A 996 3.42 -7.44 23.05
CA PRO A 996 2.71 -6.17 22.91
C PRO A 996 2.69 -5.34 24.20
N ASP A 997 2.75 -4.01 24.05
CA ASP A 997 2.44 -3.06 25.13
C ASP A 997 0.92 -2.79 25.17
N GLY A 998 0.20 -3.62 25.93
CA GLY A 998 -1.24 -3.48 26.16
C GLY A 998 -2.08 -4.51 25.40
N PRO A 999 -3.39 -4.26 25.25
CA PRO A 999 -4.35 -5.24 24.73
C PRO A 999 -4.29 -5.40 23.20
N GLU A 1000 -3.61 -4.49 22.50
CA GLU A 1000 -3.52 -4.57 21.04
C GLU A 1000 -2.48 -5.61 20.62
N PRO A 1001 -2.70 -6.37 19.53
CA PRO A 1001 -1.71 -7.30 19.01
C PRO A 1001 -0.40 -6.60 18.62
N LEU A 1002 0.73 -7.30 18.79
CA LEU A 1002 2.05 -6.78 18.39
C LEU A 1002 2.10 -6.61 16.86
N GLY A 1003 2.35 -5.38 16.40
CA GLY A 1003 2.58 -5.07 14.99
C GLY A 1003 4.06 -5.08 14.61
N ILE A 1004 4.36 -4.71 13.37
CA ILE A 1004 5.74 -4.65 12.82
C ILE A 1004 6.39 -3.25 12.89
N SER A 1005 5.73 -2.27 13.51
CA SER A 1005 6.18 -0.87 13.45
C SER A 1005 7.57 -0.67 14.05
N GLU A 1006 7.87 -1.32 15.17
CA GLU A 1006 9.19 -1.19 15.80
C GLU A 1006 10.26 -1.92 14.99
N ASP A 1007 9.94 -3.09 14.42
CA ASP A 1007 10.82 -3.82 13.51
C ASP A 1007 11.20 -2.97 12.29
N GLU A 1008 10.23 -2.26 11.69
CA GLU A 1008 10.49 -1.36 10.57
C GLU A 1008 11.41 -0.19 10.97
N HIS A 1009 11.29 0.34 12.19
CA HIS A 1009 12.23 1.35 12.70
C HIS A 1009 13.64 0.79 12.89
N TYR A 1010 13.79 -0.44 13.43
CA TYR A 1010 15.09 -1.12 13.49
C TYR A 1010 15.69 -1.30 12.09
N LEU A 1011 14.91 -1.83 11.15
CA LEU A 1011 15.33 -2.03 9.76
C LEU A 1011 15.75 -0.73 9.08
N GLN A 1012 15.02 0.36 9.30
CA GLN A 1012 15.35 1.69 8.78
C GLN A 1012 16.70 2.18 9.33
N VAL A 1013 16.87 2.14 10.65
CA VAL A 1013 18.10 2.60 11.32
C VAL A 1013 19.30 1.76 10.93
N LEU A 1014 19.12 0.45 10.78
CA LEU A 1014 20.19 -0.47 10.38
C LEU A 1014 20.68 -0.26 8.95
N SER A 1015 19.88 0.35 8.07
CA SER A 1015 20.28 0.70 6.70
C SER A 1015 20.92 -0.47 5.93
N GLY A 1016 20.31 -1.66 6.05
CA GLY A 1016 20.79 -2.89 5.42
C GLY A 1016 21.80 -3.72 6.23
N ARG A 1017 22.17 -3.26 7.43
CA ARG A 1017 22.91 -4.09 8.42
C ARG A 1017 21.98 -5.13 9.06
N PRO A 1018 22.54 -6.21 9.65
CA PRO A 1018 21.70 -7.28 10.18
C PRO A 1018 20.80 -6.87 11.33
N TYR A 1019 19.51 -7.22 11.21
CA TYR A 1019 18.53 -7.16 12.28
C TYR A 1019 18.29 -8.56 12.85
N MET A 1020 18.27 -8.68 14.18
CA MET A 1020 17.82 -9.85 14.91
C MET A 1020 16.46 -9.60 15.54
N MET A 1021 15.43 -10.09 14.85
CA MET A 1021 14.02 -9.87 15.19
C MET A 1021 13.56 -10.86 16.29
N PRO A 1022 12.93 -10.39 17.38
CA PRO A 1022 12.47 -11.24 18.46
C PRO A 1022 11.12 -11.91 18.16
N ILE A 1023 10.99 -13.18 18.56
CA ILE A 1023 9.73 -13.94 18.54
C ILE A 1023 9.58 -14.69 19.86
N SER A 1024 8.40 -14.64 20.47
CA SER A 1024 8.07 -15.39 21.67
C SER A 1024 6.64 -15.92 21.62
N PRO A 1025 6.33 -17.11 22.18
CA PRO A 1025 4.97 -17.64 22.16
C PRO A 1025 4.06 -17.06 23.24
N TRP A 1026 4.60 -16.79 24.44
CA TRP A 1026 3.84 -16.42 25.62
C TRP A 1026 4.66 -15.52 26.54
N PHE A 1027 4.06 -14.89 27.54
CA PHE A 1027 4.78 -14.37 28.70
C PHE A 1027 3.89 -14.36 29.94
N TYR A 1028 4.37 -14.98 31.00
CA TYR A 1028 3.80 -14.81 32.33
C TYR A 1028 4.85 -15.16 33.39
N THR A 1029 4.96 -14.30 34.40
CA THR A 1029 5.81 -14.56 35.55
C THR A 1029 5.11 -14.21 36.85
N SER A 1030 5.33 -15.01 37.89
CA SER A 1030 4.93 -14.74 39.27
C SER A 1030 6.07 -15.15 40.21
N LEU A 1031 7.15 -14.37 40.17
CA LEU A 1031 8.37 -14.53 40.95
C LEU A 1031 8.61 -13.28 41.83
N PRO A 1032 7.83 -13.10 42.91
CA PRO A 1032 7.90 -11.89 43.75
C PRO A 1032 9.27 -11.71 44.42
N ASN A 1033 10.00 -12.79 44.71
CA ASN A 1033 11.37 -12.74 45.22
C ASN A 1033 12.36 -12.04 44.26
N TYR A 1034 11.99 -11.96 42.99
CA TYR A 1034 12.75 -11.30 41.93
C TYR A 1034 12.09 -9.99 41.49
N GLY A 1035 11.06 -9.51 42.21
CA GLY A 1035 10.28 -8.32 41.84
C GLY A 1035 9.42 -8.52 40.59
N LYS A 1036 9.14 -9.76 40.18
CA LYS A 1036 8.42 -10.07 38.95
C LYS A 1036 7.02 -10.62 39.20
N ASN A 1037 5.99 -9.96 38.67
CA ASN A 1037 4.59 -10.45 38.71
C ASN A 1037 3.71 -9.77 37.63
N TRP A 1038 3.84 -10.19 36.38
CA TRP A 1038 3.05 -9.64 35.27
C TRP A 1038 2.89 -10.64 34.12
N LEU A 1039 2.00 -10.32 33.19
CA LEU A 1039 1.83 -11.01 31.91
C LEU A 1039 1.70 -10.01 30.77
N TRP A 1040 2.11 -10.40 29.56
CA TRP A 1040 1.86 -9.65 28.33
C TRP A 1040 0.86 -10.37 27.44
N HIS A 1041 0.11 -9.61 26.64
CA HIS A 1041 -0.88 -10.16 25.73
C HIS A 1041 -0.22 -11.11 24.71
N SER A 1042 -0.55 -12.41 24.79
CA SER A 1042 0.17 -13.45 24.06
C SER A 1042 -0.72 -14.46 23.31
N ASP A 1043 -2.03 -14.34 23.44
CA ASP A 1043 -3.04 -15.29 23.00
C ASP A 1043 -2.83 -15.88 21.60
N ASN A 1044 -2.60 -15.01 20.60
CA ASN A 1044 -2.35 -15.41 19.21
C ASN A 1044 -0.92 -15.09 18.74
N LEU A 1045 -0.05 -14.69 19.68
CA LEU A 1045 1.25 -14.08 19.38
C LEU A 1045 2.16 -15.03 18.60
N TRP A 1046 2.22 -16.30 19.01
CA TRP A 1046 3.08 -17.29 18.35
C TRP A 1046 2.83 -17.40 16.84
N HIS A 1047 1.57 -17.51 16.42
CA HIS A 1047 1.23 -17.66 15.01
C HIS A 1047 1.51 -16.37 14.22
N TYR A 1048 0.95 -15.24 14.67
CA TYR A 1048 1.04 -13.99 13.91
C TYR A 1048 2.45 -13.41 13.90
N ARG A 1049 3.24 -13.61 14.96
CA ARG A 1049 4.63 -13.13 14.98
C ARG A 1049 5.52 -13.89 13.99
N TRP A 1050 5.28 -15.19 13.80
CA TRP A 1050 5.95 -15.95 12.73
C TRP A 1050 5.50 -15.51 11.33
N GLU A 1051 4.21 -15.22 11.10
CA GLU A 1051 3.77 -14.64 9.82
C GLU A 1051 4.49 -13.32 9.51
N GLN A 1052 4.58 -12.43 10.50
CA GLN A 1052 5.30 -11.15 10.40
C GLN A 1052 6.79 -11.37 10.11
N ALA A 1053 7.42 -12.36 10.74
CA ALA A 1053 8.81 -12.70 10.46
C ALA A 1053 9.02 -13.16 9.01
N VAL A 1054 8.11 -13.97 8.46
CA VAL A 1054 8.15 -14.36 7.03
C VAL A 1054 7.94 -13.14 6.13
N GLN A 1055 7.01 -12.24 6.48
CA GLN A 1055 6.77 -10.99 5.76
C GLN A 1055 8.01 -10.08 5.71
N LEU A 1056 8.76 -9.99 6.82
CA LEU A 1056 9.97 -9.17 6.91
C LEU A 1056 11.25 -9.90 6.47
N SER A 1057 11.14 -11.19 6.14
CA SER A 1057 12.28 -12.08 5.95
C SER A 1057 13.26 -11.64 4.85
N SER A 1058 12.85 -10.86 3.85
CA SER A 1058 13.79 -10.32 2.86
C SER A 1058 14.75 -9.27 3.42
N ARG A 1059 14.45 -8.72 4.60
CA ARG A 1059 15.18 -7.64 5.27
C ARG A 1059 15.75 -8.03 6.63
N THR A 1060 15.39 -9.20 7.16
CA THR A 1060 15.91 -9.72 8.42
C THR A 1060 16.83 -10.91 8.18
N GLN A 1061 17.99 -10.89 8.84
CA GLN A 1061 19.01 -11.94 8.73
C GLN A 1061 18.89 -12.94 9.88
N PHE A 1062 18.47 -12.46 11.06
CA PHE A 1062 18.40 -13.27 12.27
C PHE A 1062 16.99 -13.21 12.86
N ILE A 1063 16.54 -14.35 13.37
CA ILE A 1063 15.43 -14.46 14.29
C ILE A 1063 15.96 -14.94 15.63
N GLN A 1064 15.52 -14.32 16.72
CA GLN A 1064 15.76 -14.82 18.07
C GLN A 1064 14.45 -15.29 18.69
N ILE A 1065 14.34 -16.58 18.95
CA ILE A 1065 13.27 -17.18 19.73
C ILE A 1065 13.57 -16.95 21.20
N ILE A 1066 12.67 -16.26 21.90
CA ILE A 1066 12.73 -15.93 23.31
C ILE A 1066 11.64 -16.77 23.99
N THR A 1067 11.92 -17.96 24.50
CA THR A 1067 13.24 -18.60 24.75
C THR A 1067 13.18 -20.12 24.59
N TRP A 1068 14.32 -20.80 24.63
CA TRP A 1068 14.37 -22.26 24.76
C TRP A 1068 13.92 -22.75 26.16
N ASN A 1069 14.44 -22.17 27.25
CA ASN A 1069 14.33 -22.75 28.61
C ASN A 1069 14.06 -21.76 29.75
N ASP A 1070 13.51 -20.57 29.49
CA ASP A 1070 13.13 -19.66 30.58
C ASP A 1070 11.79 -20.04 31.21
N TYR A 1071 11.86 -20.96 32.17
CA TYR A 1071 10.68 -21.50 32.84
C TYR A 1071 9.92 -20.47 33.69
N GLY A 1072 10.66 -19.56 34.34
CA GLY A 1072 10.08 -18.58 35.27
C GLY A 1072 9.28 -17.47 34.59
N GLU A 1073 9.42 -17.32 33.29
CA GLU A 1073 8.70 -16.33 32.47
C GLU A 1073 7.72 -16.98 31.47
N SER A 1074 7.55 -18.30 31.57
CA SER A 1074 6.52 -19.08 30.85
C SER A 1074 6.59 -19.02 29.33
N HIS A 1075 7.76 -18.74 28.76
CA HIS A 1075 7.95 -18.61 27.31
C HIS A 1075 9.03 -19.53 26.74
N TYR A 1076 9.25 -20.65 27.42
CA TYR A 1076 10.10 -21.74 26.97
C TYR A 1076 9.39 -22.56 25.89
N ILE A 1077 10.18 -23.16 25.00
CA ILE A 1077 9.69 -24.12 23.99
C ILE A 1077 10.42 -25.46 24.04
N GLY A 1078 11.48 -25.54 24.84
CA GLY A 1078 12.25 -26.75 25.12
C GLY A 1078 11.67 -27.56 26.29
N PRO A 1079 12.29 -28.71 26.60
CA PRO A 1079 11.82 -29.60 27.65
C PRO A 1079 12.06 -28.97 29.03
N VAL A 1080 11.07 -29.07 29.93
CA VAL A 1080 11.22 -28.58 31.30
C VAL A 1080 12.17 -29.49 32.08
N ARG A 1081 13.34 -28.98 32.43
CA ARG A 1081 14.30 -29.64 33.34
C ARG A 1081 13.97 -29.23 34.79
N PRO A 1082 13.41 -30.11 35.65
CA PRO A 1082 12.88 -29.71 36.95
C PRO A 1082 13.89 -29.02 37.88
N ALA A 1083 15.17 -29.41 37.81
CA ALA A 1083 16.26 -28.82 38.59
C ALA A 1083 16.64 -27.40 38.13
N GLY A 1084 16.26 -27.02 36.91
CA GLY A 1084 16.49 -25.70 36.33
C GLY A 1084 15.37 -24.69 36.59
N ARG A 1085 14.29 -25.09 37.27
CA ARG A 1085 13.16 -24.20 37.54
C ARG A 1085 13.52 -23.19 38.62
N PRO A 1086 13.25 -21.89 38.41
CA PRO A 1086 13.42 -20.90 39.45
C PRO A 1086 12.56 -21.20 40.68
N PRO A 1087 13.08 -21.08 41.91
CA PRO A 1087 12.29 -21.31 43.12
C PRO A 1087 11.04 -20.41 43.18
N GLY A 1088 9.89 -20.99 43.47
CA GLY A 1088 8.59 -20.30 43.50
C GLY A 1088 7.81 -20.40 42.18
N SER A 1089 8.41 -20.96 41.12
CA SER A 1089 7.72 -21.21 39.85
C SER A 1089 6.96 -22.53 39.79
N GLU A 1090 7.15 -23.43 40.78
CA GLU A 1090 6.69 -24.81 40.72
C GLU A 1090 5.18 -24.94 40.52
N TRP A 1091 4.40 -24.01 41.09
CA TRP A 1091 2.94 -24.08 41.05
C TRP A 1091 2.35 -23.74 39.68
N TYR A 1092 3.02 -22.90 38.87
CA TYR A 1092 2.55 -22.53 37.53
C TYR A 1092 3.34 -23.17 36.39
N VAL A 1093 4.55 -23.68 36.64
CA VAL A 1093 5.38 -24.37 35.65
C VAL A 1093 5.22 -25.90 35.75
N GLY A 1094 4.98 -26.42 36.96
CA GLY A 1094 4.92 -27.84 37.34
C GLY A 1094 4.58 -28.82 36.23
N ASP A 1095 3.39 -28.62 35.67
CA ASP A 1095 2.74 -29.50 34.70
C ASP A 1095 2.34 -28.76 33.40
N HIS A 1096 3.14 -27.78 32.97
CA HIS A 1096 2.89 -26.96 31.79
C HIS A 1096 3.99 -27.21 30.75
N ASP A 1097 3.93 -28.33 30.05
CA ASP A 1097 4.81 -28.57 28.92
C ASP A 1097 4.45 -27.64 27.75
N HIS A 1098 5.45 -27.01 27.16
CA HIS A 1098 5.31 -26.03 26.07
C HIS A 1098 5.88 -26.52 24.73
N GLN A 1099 6.44 -27.73 24.69
CA GLN A 1099 7.10 -28.28 23.50
C GLN A 1099 6.20 -28.36 22.26
N GLY A 1100 4.87 -28.36 22.43
CA GLY A 1100 3.92 -28.31 21.31
C GLY A 1100 4.14 -27.10 20.39
N TRP A 1101 4.59 -25.95 20.89
CA TRP A 1101 4.90 -24.80 20.03
C TRP A 1101 6.09 -25.05 19.10
N GLY A 1102 7.04 -25.89 19.51
CA GLY A 1102 8.19 -26.30 18.71
C GLY A 1102 7.81 -27.10 17.46
N GLU A 1103 6.71 -27.87 17.51
CA GLU A 1103 6.24 -28.69 16.38
C GLU A 1103 5.90 -27.90 15.12
N LEU A 1104 5.57 -26.61 15.29
CA LEU A 1104 5.25 -25.70 14.19
C LEU A 1104 6.49 -25.07 13.55
N LEU A 1105 7.62 -25.05 14.25
CA LEU A 1105 8.83 -24.35 13.83
C LEU A 1105 9.41 -24.84 12.50
N PRO A 1106 9.47 -26.15 12.19
CA PRO A 1106 9.94 -26.60 10.89
C PRO A 1106 9.23 -25.95 9.70
N TYR A 1107 7.94 -25.62 9.84
CA TYR A 1107 7.15 -24.95 8.81
C TYR A 1107 7.45 -23.45 8.76
N TYR A 1108 7.39 -22.76 9.91
CA TYR A 1108 7.65 -21.33 9.96
C TYR A 1108 9.09 -20.97 9.59
N ILE A 1109 10.07 -21.70 10.12
CA ILE A 1109 11.49 -21.47 9.85
C ILE A 1109 11.81 -21.72 8.38
N SER A 1110 11.22 -22.75 7.79
CA SER A 1110 11.38 -23.01 6.36
C SER A 1110 10.83 -21.86 5.51
N ALA A 1111 9.61 -21.39 5.80
CA ALA A 1111 9.02 -20.25 5.12
C ALA A 1111 9.84 -18.96 5.30
N TYR A 1112 10.37 -18.73 6.51
CA TYR A 1112 11.24 -17.60 6.81
C TYR A 1112 12.54 -17.66 6.01
N LYS A 1113 13.22 -18.83 6.01
CA LYS A 1113 14.49 -19.03 5.31
C LYS A 1113 14.33 -18.96 3.79
N SER A 1114 13.19 -19.39 3.24
CA SER A 1114 12.91 -19.33 1.80
C SER A 1114 12.45 -17.97 1.27
N CYS A 1115 12.14 -17.01 2.16
CA CYS A 1115 11.50 -15.73 1.82
C CYS A 1115 10.10 -15.86 1.20
N GLN A 1116 9.41 -16.98 1.37
CA GLN A 1116 8.16 -17.26 0.65
C GLN A 1116 6.99 -17.42 1.62
N LEU A 1117 6.11 -16.42 1.66
CA LEU A 1117 4.82 -16.53 2.34
C LEU A 1117 3.98 -17.70 1.79
N SER A 1118 4.15 -18.03 0.50
CA SER A 1118 3.53 -19.20 -0.13
C SER A 1118 3.97 -20.53 0.47
N ASN A 1119 5.09 -20.62 1.20
CA ASN A 1119 5.49 -21.87 1.87
C ASN A 1119 4.77 -22.08 3.21
N LEU A 1120 3.97 -21.10 3.67
CA LEU A 1120 2.93 -21.37 4.67
C LEU A 1120 1.77 -22.17 4.06
N THR A 1121 1.71 -22.31 2.73
CA THR A 1121 0.90 -23.27 1.97
C THR A 1121 1.79 -24.39 1.43
N PHE A 1122 1.30 -25.63 1.42
CA PHE A 1122 2.10 -26.81 1.07
C PHE A 1122 2.80 -26.67 -0.31
N SER A 1123 4.13 -26.71 -0.34
CA SER A 1123 4.93 -26.83 -1.58
C SER A 1123 5.69 -28.16 -1.59
N ALA A 1124 5.43 -28.98 -2.61
CA ALA A 1124 5.72 -30.42 -2.66
C ALA A 1124 7.20 -30.83 -2.80
N SER A 1125 8.16 -29.96 -2.46
CA SER A 1125 9.58 -30.17 -2.79
C SER A 1125 10.47 -30.74 -1.67
N SER A 1126 9.99 -30.87 -0.42
CA SER A 1126 10.77 -31.48 0.68
C SER A 1126 10.14 -32.78 1.22
N PRO A 1127 10.91 -33.87 1.40
CA PRO A 1127 10.41 -35.13 1.96
C PRO A 1127 9.94 -35.04 3.43
N ASP A 1128 10.53 -34.15 4.24
CA ASP A 1128 10.31 -34.08 5.70
C ASP A 1128 9.14 -33.17 6.13
N GLN A 1129 8.51 -32.45 5.20
CA GLN A 1129 7.42 -31.51 5.49
C GLN A 1129 6.03 -32.07 5.17
N ARG A 1130 5.83 -33.39 5.28
CA ARG A 1130 4.61 -34.09 4.81
C ARG A 1130 3.65 -34.53 5.93
N GLU A 1131 3.79 -33.99 7.13
CA GLU A 1131 2.98 -34.43 8.27
C GLU A 1131 1.98 -33.37 8.68
N GLU A 1132 0.71 -33.76 8.70
CA GLU A 1132 -0.34 -32.91 9.26
C GLU A 1132 -0.17 -32.88 10.77
N LYS A 1133 -0.20 -31.68 11.36
CA LYS A 1133 0.04 -31.49 12.79
C LYS A 1133 -1.06 -30.65 13.40
N LEU A 1134 -1.42 -30.97 14.64
CA LEU A 1134 -2.35 -30.20 15.46
C LEU A 1134 -1.57 -29.69 16.68
N VAL A 1135 -1.59 -28.39 16.94
CA VAL A 1135 -1.05 -27.78 18.15
C VAL A 1135 -2.11 -26.87 18.76
N TYR A 1136 -2.28 -26.93 20.08
CA TYR A 1136 -3.27 -26.12 20.79
C TYR A 1136 -2.71 -25.61 22.11
N TRP A 1137 -3.26 -24.48 22.59
CA TRP A 1137 -2.94 -23.96 23.91
C TRP A 1137 -4.11 -23.21 24.53
N TYR A 1138 -4.15 -23.18 25.86
CA TYR A 1138 -5.11 -22.43 26.66
C TYR A 1138 -4.71 -22.40 28.14
N ARG A 1139 -5.27 -21.46 28.88
CA ARG A 1139 -5.18 -21.43 30.35
C ARG A 1139 -6.16 -22.44 30.96
N ILE A 1140 -5.70 -23.21 31.95
CA ILE A 1140 -6.55 -24.18 32.64
C ILE A 1140 -7.56 -23.52 33.59
N ASN A 1141 -7.31 -22.28 34.03
CA ASN A 1141 -8.23 -21.51 34.86
C ASN A 1141 -8.86 -20.38 34.05
N PRO A 1142 -10.20 -20.23 34.05
CA PRO A 1142 -10.83 -18.99 33.58
C PRO A 1142 -10.26 -17.76 34.29
N GLY A 1143 -10.18 -16.63 33.58
CA GLY A 1143 -9.51 -15.41 34.07
C GLY A 1143 -10.11 -14.81 35.35
N LEU A 1144 -11.35 -15.18 35.68
CA LEU A 1144 -12.07 -14.74 36.89
C LEU A 1144 -12.37 -15.88 37.88
N ALA A 1145 -11.74 -17.05 37.72
CA ALA A 1145 -11.99 -18.21 38.58
C ALA A 1145 -11.42 -18.08 40.00
N GLY A 1146 -10.43 -17.20 40.19
CA GLY A 1146 -9.76 -16.97 41.46
C GLY A 1146 -9.15 -15.58 41.54
N SER A 1147 -8.27 -15.36 42.52
CA SER A 1147 -7.47 -14.14 42.60
C SER A 1147 -6.44 -14.11 41.48
N ASP A 1148 -6.19 -12.94 40.91
CA ASP A 1148 -5.06 -12.71 40.01
C ASP A 1148 -3.69 -12.78 40.74
N GLY A 1149 -3.65 -12.96 42.07
CA GLY A 1149 -2.42 -13.02 42.83
C GLY A 1149 -1.61 -11.72 42.81
N GLY A 1150 -2.23 -10.59 42.45
CA GLY A 1150 -1.56 -9.31 42.20
C GLY A 1150 -0.81 -9.26 40.87
N THR A 1151 -1.03 -10.24 39.97
CA THR A 1151 -0.46 -10.22 38.62
C THR A 1151 -1.05 -9.05 37.84
N THR A 1152 -0.16 -8.25 37.29
CA THR A 1152 -0.51 -7.11 36.44
C THR A 1152 -0.48 -7.50 34.96
N GLY A 1153 -1.37 -6.94 34.16
CA GLY A 1153 -1.20 -6.92 32.72
C GLY A 1153 -0.20 -5.83 32.36
N ASN A 1154 0.87 -6.19 31.63
CA ASN A 1154 2.09 -5.42 31.40
C ASN A 1154 2.99 -5.22 32.63
N ASN A 1155 4.26 -4.88 32.39
CA ASN A 1155 5.22 -4.62 33.45
C ASN A 1155 4.94 -3.25 34.12
N PRO A 1156 4.65 -3.22 35.44
CA PRO A 1156 4.26 -2.00 36.14
C PRO A 1156 5.39 -0.98 36.29
N SER A 1157 6.64 -1.38 36.05
CA SER A 1157 7.81 -0.53 36.26
C SER A 1157 7.97 0.55 35.18
N TYR A 1158 7.45 0.29 33.97
CA TYR A 1158 7.63 1.19 32.83
C TYR A 1158 6.48 1.18 31.80
N GLN A 1159 5.48 0.30 31.94
CA GLN A 1159 4.31 0.26 31.06
C GLN A 1159 3.02 0.59 31.80
N LYS A 1160 2.02 1.00 31.02
CA LYS A 1160 0.65 1.15 31.54
C LYS A 1160 0.11 -0.23 31.93
N VAL A 1161 -0.38 -0.32 33.16
CA VAL A 1161 -0.94 -1.57 33.70
C VAL A 1161 -2.40 -1.77 33.31
N TYR A 1162 -2.74 -3.01 32.97
CA TYR A 1162 -4.10 -3.49 32.73
C TYR A 1162 -4.46 -4.62 33.72
N PRO A 1163 -5.74 -4.92 33.96
CA PRO A 1163 -6.11 -6.14 34.68
C PRO A 1163 -5.66 -7.38 33.90
N ALA A 1164 -5.03 -8.36 34.57
CA ALA A 1164 -4.48 -9.56 33.93
C ALA A 1164 -5.46 -10.29 32.99
N HIS A 1165 -6.72 -10.46 33.43
CA HIS A 1165 -7.77 -11.12 32.65
C HIS A 1165 -8.15 -10.39 31.34
N THR A 1166 -7.78 -9.12 31.18
CA THR A 1166 -8.06 -8.35 29.94
C THR A 1166 -7.01 -8.59 28.85
N LEU A 1167 -5.85 -9.16 29.20
CA LEU A 1167 -4.75 -9.44 28.27
C LEU A 1167 -4.60 -10.94 27.96
N ALA A 1168 -5.41 -11.80 28.59
CA ALA A 1168 -5.39 -13.24 28.38
C ALA A 1168 -6.83 -13.76 28.30
N GLU A 1169 -7.34 -13.98 27.10
CA GLU A 1169 -8.72 -14.36 26.85
C GLU A 1169 -9.02 -15.80 27.31
N ASP A 1170 -10.28 -16.04 27.68
CA ASP A 1170 -10.79 -17.37 28.02
C ASP A 1170 -11.12 -18.15 26.73
N ARG A 1171 -10.08 -18.64 26.03
CA ARG A 1171 -10.21 -19.34 24.75
C ARG A 1171 -9.22 -20.51 24.60
N VAL A 1172 -9.61 -21.48 23.78
CA VAL A 1172 -8.77 -22.56 23.25
C VAL A 1172 -8.23 -22.14 21.89
N PHE A 1173 -6.93 -21.92 21.79
CA PHE A 1173 -6.24 -21.56 20.56
C PHE A 1173 -5.71 -22.82 19.89
N VAL A 1174 -5.84 -22.89 18.56
CA VAL A 1174 -5.48 -24.08 17.77
C VAL A 1174 -4.80 -23.66 16.47
N THR A 1175 -3.64 -24.25 16.21
CA THR A 1175 -2.94 -24.16 14.93
C THR A 1175 -2.83 -25.55 14.32
N VAL A 1176 -3.31 -25.71 13.09
CA VAL A 1176 -3.30 -26.99 12.36
C VAL A 1176 -2.54 -26.82 11.04
N VAL A 1177 -1.62 -27.74 10.77
CA VAL A 1177 -0.93 -27.84 9.48
C VAL A 1177 -1.63 -28.93 8.67
N LEU A 1178 -2.14 -28.60 7.48
CA LEU A 1178 -2.98 -29.50 6.67
C LEU A 1178 -2.47 -29.65 5.24
N HIS A 1179 -2.66 -30.83 4.65
CA HIS A 1179 -2.47 -31.06 3.21
C HIS A 1179 -3.60 -30.51 2.35
N SER A 1180 -4.81 -30.47 2.88
CA SER A 1180 -6.02 -30.00 2.21
C SER A 1180 -7.08 -29.63 3.24
N SER A 1181 -8.19 -29.04 2.80
CA SER A 1181 -9.27 -28.62 3.71
C SER A 1181 -9.71 -29.73 4.67
N ALA A 1182 -10.02 -29.35 5.91
CA ALA A 1182 -10.52 -30.23 6.96
C ALA A 1182 -11.51 -29.48 7.87
N GLU A 1183 -12.17 -30.19 8.76
CA GLU A 1183 -13.03 -29.63 9.82
C GLU A 1183 -12.32 -29.80 11.17
N LEU A 1184 -12.12 -28.71 11.91
CA LEU A 1184 -11.72 -28.76 13.31
C LEU A 1184 -12.96 -28.85 14.19
N ARG A 1185 -12.98 -29.77 15.15
CA ARG A 1185 -14.00 -29.84 16.21
C ARG A 1185 -13.36 -29.64 17.56
N VAL A 1186 -13.93 -28.75 18.38
CA VAL A 1186 -13.50 -28.51 19.77
C VAL A 1186 -14.68 -28.72 20.69
N ARG A 1187 -14.45 -29.40 21.81
CA ARG A 1187 -15.45 -29.64 22.87
C ARG A 1187 -14.80 -29.41 24.24
N ILE A 1188 -15.51 -28.73 25.14
CA ILE A 1188 -15.09 -28.52 26.53
C ILE A 1188 -16.09 -29.25 27.44
N GLY A 1189 -15.60 -30.16 28.26
CA GLY A 1189 -16.44 -31.01 29.12
C GLY A 1189 -17.42 -31.87 28.32
N ASN A 1190 -18.68 -31.94 28.79
CA ASN A 1190 -19.75 -32.73 28.16
C ASN A 1190 -20.61 -31.93 27.17
N GLN A 1191 -20.10 -30.80 26.69
CA GLN A 1191 -20.83 -29.91 25.79
C GLN A 1191 -20.86 -30.44 24.35
N SER A 1192 -21.67 -29.82 23.49
CA SER A 1192 -21.71 -30.15 22.06
C SER A 1192 -20.40 -29.79 21.38
N TRP A 1193 -19.97 -30.61 20.41
CA TRP A 1193 -18.85 -30.28 19.54
C TRP A 1193 -19.10 -28.98 18.77
N ARG A 1194 -18.07 -28.11 18.75
CA ARG A 1194 -18.06 -26.88 17.98
C ARG A 1194 -17.17 -27.09 16.76
N SER A 1195 -17.78 -27.07 15.58
CA SER A 1195 -17.10 -27.26 14.30
C SER A 1195 -16.62 -25.94 13.71
N ILE A 1196 -15.39 -25.92 13.20
CA ILE A 1196 -14.77 -24.81 12.47
C ILE A 1196 -14.19 -25.38 11.17
N SER A 1197 -14.59 -24.84 10.02
CA SER A 1197 -14.04 -25.26 8.73
C SER A 1197 -12.65 -24.65 8.52
N LEU A 1198 -11.65 -25.49 8.22
CA LEU A 1198 -10.29 -25.10 7.88
C LEU A 1198 -10.12 -25.19 6.36
N GLY A 1199 -10.08 -24.02 5.71
CA GLY A 1199 -10.37 -23.88 4.28
C GLY A 1199 -9.22 -24.13 3.30
N SER A 1200 -7.98 -24.30 3.77
CA SER A 1200 -6.81 -24.38 2.88
C SER A 1200 -5.72 -25.32 3.39
N ALA A 1201 -4.97 -25.89 2.45
CA ALA A 1201 -3.68 -26.53 2.73
C ALA A 1201 -2.70 -25.53 3.34
N GLY A 1202 -1.82 -25.98 4.22
CA GLY A 1202 -0.89 -25.14 4.96
C GLY A 1202 -1.28 -24.95 6.43
N ILE A 1203 -0.73 -23.89 7.04
CA ILE A 1203 -0.97 -23.53 8.43
C ILE A 1203 -2.31 -22.80 8.57
N ASN A 1204 -3.17 -23.27 9.48
CA ASN A 1204 -4.47 -22.69 9.80
C ASN A 1204 -4.53 -22.39 11.29
N HIS A 1205 -4.80 -21.15 11.69
CA HIS A 1205 -4.90 -20.75 13.10
C HIS A 1205 -6.31 -20.25 13.43
N VAL A 1206 -6.91 -20.81 14.47
CA VAL A 1206 -8.29 -20.51 14.92
C VAL A 1206 -8.38 -20.61 16.43
N SER A 1207 -9.47 -20.11 17.01
CA SER A 1207 -9.72 -20.24 18.45
C SER A 1207 -11.19 -20.43 18.79
N THR A 1208 -11.46 -21.09 19.91
CA THR A 1208 -12.80 -21.37 20.44
C THR A 1208 -12.93 -20.82 21.86
N PRO A 1209 -13.92 -19.94 22.16
CA PRO A 1209 -14.10 -19.39 23.51
C PRO A 1209 -14.54 -20.44 24.54
N PHE A 1210 -14.19 -20.24 25.81
CA PHE A 1210 -14.66 -21.12 26.90
C PHE A 1210 -16.18 -21.01 27.10
N HIS A 1211 -16.75 -19.80 26.98
CA HIS A 1211 -18.15 -19.51 27.31
C HIS A 1211 -18.56 -19.93 28.74
N GLY A 1212 -17.62 -19.88 29.68
CA GLY A 1212 -17.84 -20.32 31.06
C GLY A 1212 -17.94 -21.84 31.23
N GLU A 1213 -17.68 -22.62 30.17
CA GLU A 1213 -17.62 -24.08 30.24
C GLU A 1213 -16.33 -24.55 30.89
N THR A 1214 -16.46 -25.58 31.72
CA THR A 1214 -15.36 -26.27 32.40
C THR A 1214 -15.38 -27.76 32.05
N GLY A 1215 -14.26 -28.44 32.26
CA GLY A 1215 -14.06 -29.86 31.97
C GLY A 1215 -13.04 -30.12 30.88
N GLN A 1216 -12.87 -31.40 30.54
CA GLN A 1216 -11.87 -31.89 29.58
C GLN A 1216 -12.01 -31.25 28.20
N VAL A 1217 -10.92 -30.74 27.62
CA VAL A 1217 -10.91 -30.22 26.24
C VAL A 1217 -10.60 -31.36 25.27
N SER A 1218 -11.52 -31.66 24.35
CA SER A 1218 -11.32 -32.60 23.24
C SER A 1218 -11.23 -31.84 21.92
N ILE A 1219 -10.27 -32.19 21.07
CA ILE A 1219 -10.03 -31.54 19.78
C ILE A 1219 -9.87 -32.62 18.70
N GLU A 1220 -10.59 -32.50 17.59
CA GLU A 1220 -10.51 -33.43 16.45
C GLU A 1220 -10.34 -32.66 15.14
N VAL A 1221 -9.49 -33.15 14.26
CA VAL A 1221 -9.39 -32.70 12.86
C VAL A 1221 -9.98 -33.81 12.00
N ILE A 1222 -11.01 -33.49 11.22
CA ILE A 1222 -11.80 -34.46 10.46
C ILE A 1222 -11.73 -34.12 8.97
N ARG A 1223 -11.50 -35.12 8.13
CA ARG A 1223 -11.59 -35.03 6.67
C ARG A 1223 -12.37 -36.24 6.15
N ASP A 1224 -13.31 -35.99 5.25
CA ASP A 1224 -14.15 -37.03 4.64
C ASP A 1224 -14.85 -37.97 5.64
N GLY A 1225 -15.26 -37.41 6.79
CA GLY A 1225 -15.92 -38.15 7.87
C GLY A 1225 -15.00 -39.02 8.73
N GLN A 1226 -13.68 -38.99 8.50
CA GLN A 1226 -12.68 -39.69 9.31
C GLN A 1226 -11.87 -38.70 10.16
N THR A 1227 -11.60 -39.08 11.41
CA THR A 1227 -10.70 -38.34 12.30
C THR A 1227 -9.26 -38.55 11.84
N LEU A 1228 -8.62 -37.46 11.40
CA LEU A 1228 -7.21 -37.42 10.99
C LEU A 1228 -6.30 -37.26 12.21
N LEU A 1229 -6.57 -36.26 13.03
CA LEU A 1229 -5.83 -35.94 14.25
C LEU A 1229 -6.82 -35.81 15.40
N SER A 1230 -6.42 -36.25 16.58
CA SER A 1230 -7.23 -36.14 17.79
C SER A 1230 -6.34 -35.83 18.98
N ALA A 1231 -6.73 -34.84 19.77
CA ALA A 1231 -6.05 -34.48 21.00
C ALA A 1231 -7.03 -34.33 22.17
N VAL A 1232 -6.56 -34.71 23.34
CA VAL A 1232 -7.27 -34.51 24.60
C VAL A 1232 -6.39 -33.65 25.50
N GLY A 1233 -6.82 -32.43 25.74
CA GLY A 1233 -6.17 -31.52 26.67
C GLY A 1233 -6.65 -31.69 28.11
N ARG A 1234 -5.98 -31.00 29.02
CA ARG A 1234 -6.35 -30.98 30.44
C ARG A 1234 -7.71 -30.31 30.63
N GLU A 1235 -8.32 -30.54 31.78
CA GLU A 1235 -9.60 -29.90 32.08
C GLU A 1235 -9.43 -28.40 32.34
N ILE A 1236 -10.36 -27.60 31.82
CA ILE A 1236 -10.56 -26.23 32.25
C ILE A 1236 -11.32 -26.30 33.58
N THR A 1237 -10.79 -25.70 34.64
CA THR A 1237 -11.35 -25.78 36.00
C THR A 1237 -11.29 -24.43 36.71
N THR A 1238 -12.27 -24.18 37.56
CA THR A 1238 -12.25 -23.03 38.48
C THR A 1238 -11.37 -23.27 39.70
N ASP A 1239 -10.90 -24.50 39.91
CA ASP A 1239 -10.04 -24.87 41.03
C ASP A 1239 -8.64 -24.29 40.84
N CYS A 1240 -8.38 -23.18 41.53
CA CYS A 1240 -7.13 -22.44 41.46
C CYS A 1240 -6.16 -22.89 42.55
N ILE A 1241 -4.89 -23.17 42.20
CA ILE A 1241 -3.85 -23.53 43.18
C ILE A 1241 -3.63 -22.34 44.13
N ALA A 1242 -3.81 -22.59 45.44
CA ALA A 1242 -3.78 -21.55 46.47
C ALA A 1242 -4.73 -20.35 46.18
N GLY A 1243 -5.83 -20.59 45.46
CA GLY A 1243 -6.80 -19.57 45.08
C GLY A 1243 -6.32 -18.58 44.01
N LYS A 1244 -5.17 -18.83 43.37
CA LYS A 1244 -4.59 -17.97 42.33
C LYS A 1244 -4.81 -18.52 40.93
N VAL A 1245 -5.24 -17.66 40.01
CA VAL A 1245 -5.34 -17.99 38.58
C VAL A 1245 -3.94 -18.29 38.05
N ASN A 1246 -3.77 -19.45 37.42
CA ASN A 1246 -2.55 -19.71 36.66
C ASN A 1246 -2.66 -19.14 35.25
N TRP A 1247 -1.83 -18.15 34.96
CA TRP A 1247 -1.77 -17.49 33.64
C TRP A 1247 -0.81 -18.19 32.65
N ASN A 1248 -0.09 -19.22 33.08
CA ASN A 1248 0.73 -20.06 32.20
C ASN A 1248 -0.19 -21.02 31.42
N PRO A 1249 -0.15 -21.05 30.07
CA PRO A 1249 -0.98 -21.95 29.29
C PRO A 1249 -0.42 -23.37 29.32
N ILE A 1250 -1.31 -24.34 29.13
CA ILE A 1250 -0.89 -25.66 28.67
C ILE A 1250 -0.77 -25.65 27.17
N VAL A 1251 0.17 -26.40 26.62
CA VAL A 1251 0.34 -26.56 25.17
C VAL A 1251 0.30 -28.05 24.86
N GLY A 1252 -0.52 -28.45 23.90
CA GLY A 1252 -0.61 -29.82 23.45
C GLY A 1252 -0.40 -29.95 21.95
N ARG A 1253 -0.11 -31.17 21.51
CA ARG A 1253 0.16 -31.54 20.12
C ARG A 1253 -0.47 -32.90 19.77
N ALA A 1254 -0.80 -33.12 18.51
CA ALA A 1254 -1.23 -34.40 17.96
C ALA A 1254 -0.83 -34.55 16.49
#